data_AF-A0A3C2E5K5-F1
#
_entry.id   AF-A0A3C2E5K5-F1
#
_cell.length_a   1.000
_cell.length_b   1.000
_cell.length_c   1.000
_cell.angle_alpha   90.00
_cell.angle_beta   90.00
_cell.angle_gamma   90.00
#
_symmetry.space_group_name_H-M   'P 1'
#
loop_
_entity.id
_entity.type
_entity.pdbx_description
1 polymer ?
#
loop_
_entity_poly.entity_id
_entity_poly.type
_entity_poly.pdbx_seq_one_letter_code
_entity_poly.pdbx_strand_id
1 'polypeptide(L)'
;MNGRWEFWIDRGGTFTDILARAPDGRVTAKKLLSESPDYADAASEGVRRLLGLKTGDAIPPDTVTAVKMGTTVATNALLERKGAPTVFVVTEGFGDLLVIGDQTRPDIFAMQIDRPEPLHSRVLEVDERADGDGAVVKPLDEKAALAGLEAAWDAGCRTAAIACLHAYVQPAHEQRLAELAREAGFETVVMSNEASPLVKIVPRASTTVLDAYLTPVLRDYAGRVAARLDGAPLFFMQSSGGLTAAERFAARDAVLSGPAGGVVGMAKTARAAGFPKAIGFDMGGTSTDVSRYDGARYERVSEARIAEQRLRAPMMAVHTVAAGGGSVLQFDGERARVGPDSAGAMPGPAGYGRGGPATVTDANIVLGRIQPQDFPHVFGETSDGPLDVEASRAALAKLADAMGLGSPEAAAEGFLAVAIENMAQAIKQISIGQGVDPGGYALSSFGGAGGQHACKVAEALGMTTVLVHPFAGLLSALGIGLAELRETREAAIESAFDTALDDARARADELAHEARSALVRQGADGQGVRITTEARVKVAGSDTALPVAFAGAESMRSDFARAHSQLFGFTPGDAQLMIESVAAEAEADPPGAGGWSLALPDTMGDPEPRRSTQVFSGGGWRSTPVFSLDDFGPGARCAGPALITEPNSTLVIEEGWKAERLTDGMLVLTRQAAAGKEAGSTELDPVRLELFNKRFMSVAEQMGTALERTAHSVNIKERLDFSCAVFDADGGLVANAPHMPVHLGSMSASVKAAAAAHPDLGPGDAVAVNAPYDGGTHLPDITIVVPVFDDASGQRLFWVAARGHHADVGGIAPGSMPPFSTTIDEEGVLFRNIKVMAGGQFLDRAVRDVLGSGAYPARNPDQNVADMKAQLAACAKGAAELGRMVCDHGLDVVRAYMGHVQDNAERAVRRVIDALKDGEAVARLEDGAEIRVRITVNRDARTARVDFTGTSLQRRSNFNAPSSVAR
;
A
#
# COMPACT_ATOMS: atom_id res chain seq x y z
N MET A 1 6.67 9.17 -41.03
CA MET A 1 6.98 7.85 -40.43
C MET A 1 8.48 7.64 -40.61
N ASN A 2 9.24 7.63 -39.51
CA ASN A 2 10.67 7.37 -39.56
C ASN A 2 10.86 5.86 -39.75
N GLY A 3 11.59 5.43 -40.78
CA GLY A 3 11.77 4.02 -41.18
C GLY A 3 12.57 3.15 -40.19
N ARG A 4 12.30 3.25 -38.88
CA ARG A 4 13.13 2.73 -37.78
C ARG A 4 12.27 1.98 -36.77
N TRP A 5 12.86 1.02 -36.07
CA TRP A 5 12.22 0.22 -35.03
C TRP A 5 12.20 0.94 -33.68
N GLU A 6 11.27 0.55 -32.82
CA GLU A 6 11.24 0.92 -31.41
C GLU A 6 11.03 -0.33 -30.55
N PHE A 7 11.74 -0.42 -29.43
CA PHE A 7 11.69 -1.58 -28.53
C PHE A 7 11.24 -1.17 -27.14
N TRP A 8 10.31 -1.92 -26.57
CA TRP A 8 9.74 -1.70 -25.24
C TRP A 8 9.94 -2.97 -24.43
N ILE A 9 10.72 -2.87 -23.35
CA ILE A 9 11.28 -4.04 -22.67
C ILE A 9 10.95 -3.96 -21.19
N ASP A 10 10.29 -4.98 -20.64
CA ASP A 10 10.18 -5.17 -19.20
C ASP A 10 11.07 -6.34 -18.77
N ARG A 11 12.12 -6.03 -17.98
CA ARG A 11 13.03 -7.04 -17.46
C ARG A 11 12.59 -7.47 -16.05
N GLY A 12 11.81 -8.54 -15.99
CA GLY A 12 11.45 -9.23 -14.76
C GLY A 12 12.55 -10.16 -14.24
N GLY A 13 12.28 -10.83 -13.11
CA GLY A 13 13.22 -11.77 -12.49
C GLY A 13 13.41 -13.06 -13.29
N THR A 14 12.31 -13.68 -13.76
CA THR A 14 12.36 -14.95 -14.50
C THR A 14 12.43 -14.75 -16.01
N PHE A 15 11.61 -13.84 -16.54
CA PHE A 15 11.51 -13.58 -17.97
C PHE A 15 11.67 -12.09 -18.28
N THR A 16 12.20 -11.83 -19.48
CA THR A 16 12.25 -10.52 -20.11
C THR A 16 11.21 -10.47 -21.23
N ASP A 17 10.28 -9.54 -21.09
CA ASP A 17 9.15 -9.33 -21.99
C ASP A 17 9.47 -8.18 -22.94
N ILE A 18 9.47 -8.46 -24.24
CA ILE A 18 9.91 -7.52 -25.28
C ILE A 18 8.78 -7.32 -26.28
N LEU A 19 8.37 -6.07 -26.46
CA LEU A 19 7.54 -5.62 -27.57
C LEU A 19 8.40 -4.79 -28.52
N ALA A 20 8.21 -5.00 -29.82
CA ALA A 20 8.86 -4.20 -30.85
C ALA A 20 7.84 -3.65 -31.83
N ARG A 21 7.88 -2.32 -32.01
CA ARG A 21 7.10 -1.64 -33.04
C ARG A 21 7.96 -1.50 -34.28
N ALA A 22 7.52 -2.14 -35.35
CA ALA A 22 8.13 -2.07 -36.67
C ALA A 22 7.90 -0.69 -37.32
N PRO A 23 8.68 -0.32 -38.36
CA PRO A 23 8.53 0.95 -39.07
C PRO A 23 7.14 1.20 -39.68
N ASP A 24 6.39 0.13 -39.95
CA ASP A 24 5.01 0.17 -40.47
C ASP A 24 3.94 0.33 -39.36
N GLY A 25 4.37 0.42 -38.09
CA GLY A 25 3.51 0.57 -36.91
C GLY A 25 3.07 -0.75 -36.27
N ARG A 26 3.38 -1.89 -36.87
CA ARG A 26 2.97 -3.21 -36.38
C ARG A 26 3.78 -3.63 -35.15
N VAL A 27 3.10 -4.13 -34.12
CA VAL A 27 3.75 -4.58 -32.88
C VAL A 27 3.94 -6.09 -32.88
N THR A 28 5.13 -6.53 -32.47
CA THR A 28 5.47 -7.96 -32.31
C THR A 28 6.04 -8.21 -30.92
N ALA A 29 5.83 -9.41 -30.38
CA ALA A 29 6.24 -9.78 -29.03
C ALA A 29 7.30 -10.90 -29.03
N LYS A 30 8.21 -10.85 -28.06
CA LYS A 30 9.14 -11.93 -27.75
C LYS A 30 9.32 -12.03 -26.23
N LYS A 31 9.39 -13.26 -25.73
CA LYS A 31 9.71 -13.56 -24.34
C LYS A 31 11.00 -14.36 -24.27
N LEU A 32 11.94 -13.94 -23.44
CA LEU A 32 13.23 -14.60 -23.21
C LEU A 32 13.42 -14.85 -21.71
N LEU A 33 14.30 -15.78 -21.34
CA LEU A 33 14.73 -15.92 -19.94
C LEU A 33 15.55 -14.67 -19.58
N SER A 34 15.34 -14.12 -18.39
CA SER A 34 16.10 -12.93 -17.94
C SER A 34 17.59 -13.22 -17.74
N GLU A 35 17.93 -14.49 -17.49
CA GLU A 35 19.29 -15.00 -17.39
C GLU A 35 19.40 -16.30 -18.18
N SER A 36 20.43 -16.44 -19.02
CA SER A 36 20.71 -17.62 -19.82
C SER A 36 22.21 -17.76 -20.11
N PRO A 37 22.77 -18.97 -20.17
CA PRO A 37 24.13 -19.18 -20.67
C PRO A 37 24.27 -18.88 -22.17
N ASP A 38 23.17 -18.84 -22.93
CA ASP A 38 23.19 -18.71 -24.40
C ASP A 38 23.40 -17.27 -24.89
N TYR A 39 23.19 -16.27 -24.03
CA TYR A 39 23.32 -14.86 -24.37
C TYR A 39 23.68 -14.02 -23.14
N ALA A 40 24.45 -12.96 -23.35
CA ALA A 40 24.97 -12.14 -22.26
C ALA A 40 23.92 -11.22 -21.60
N ASP A 41 22.89 -10.81 -22.34
CA ASP A 41 21.84 -9.92 -21.86
C ASP A 41 20.56 -10.11 -22.68
N ALA A 42 19.44 -10.39 -22.00
CA ALA A 42 18.17 -10.73 -22.64
C ALA A 42 17.58 -9.58 -23.47
N ALA A 43 17.79 -8.32 -23.04
CA ALA A 43 17.20 -7.17 -23.72
C ALA A 43 17.89 -6.91 -25.06
N SER A 44 19.21 -6.82 -25.08
CA SER A 44 19.97 -6.63 -26.31
C SER A 44 19.84 -7.84 -27.25
N GLU A 45 19.73 -9.06 -26.72
CA GLU A 45 19.44 -10.26 -27.51
C GLU A 45 18.03 -10.22 -28.12
N GLY A 46 17.05 -9.77 -27.35
CA GLY A 46 15.68 -9.54 -27.82
C GLY A 46 15.62 -8.61 -29.02
N VAL A 47 16.33 -7.48 -28.93
CA VAL A 47 16.47 -6.51 -30.03
C VAL A 47 17.08 -7.19 -31.27
N ARG A 48 18.18 -7.92 -31.12
CA ARG A 48 18.84 -8.63 -32.25
C ARG A 48 17.89 -9.62 -32.93
N ARG A 49 17.22 -10.49 -32.15
CA ARG A 49 16.31 -11.51 -32.68
C ARG A 49 15.15 -10.89 -33.46
N LEU A 50 14.59 -9.78 -32.98
CA LEU A 50 13.47 -9.09 -33.64
C LEU A 50 13.91 -8.31 -34.88
N LEU A 51 15.18 -7.89 -34.95
CA LEU A 51 15.80 -7.37 -36.17
C LEU A 51 16.26 -8.47 -37.16
N GLY A 52 16.16 -9.75 -36.79
CA GLY A 52 16.63 -10.87 -37.60
C GLY A 52 18.16 -11.06 -37.59
N LEU A 53 18.85 -10.48 -36.61
CA LEU A 53 20.30 -10.59 -36.41
C LEU A 53 20.65 -11.83 -35.58
N LYS A 54 21.88 -12.35 -35.74
CA LYS A 54 22.39 -13.44 -34.89
C LYS A 54 22.90 -12.90 -33.56
N THR A 55 22.95 -13.77 -32.55
CA THR A 55 23.57 -13.46 -31.26
C THR A 55 25.00 -12.96 -31.45
N GLY A 56 25.31 -11.77 -30.95
CA GLY A 56 26.62 -11.12 -31.07
C GLY A 56 26.82 -10.23 -32.29
N ASP A 57 25.91 -10.22 -33.27
CA ASP A 57 25.96 -9.27 -34.38
C ASP A 57 25.77 -7.82 -33.87
N ALA A 58 26.45 -6.87 -34.49
CA ALA A 58 26.27 -5.44 -34.21
C ALA A 58 24.91 -4.96 -34.75
N ILE A 59 24.22 -4.13 -33.97
CA ILE A 59 22.98 -3.48 -34.40
C ILE A 59 23.35 -2.35 -35.38
N PRO A 60 22.83 -2.36 -36.63
CA PRO A 60 23.21 -1.33 -37.59
C PRO A 60 22.77 0.07 -37.11
N PRO A 61 23.64 1.09 -37.23
CA PRO A 61 23.30 2.46 -36.87
C PRO A 61 22.01 2.92 -37.53
N ASP A 62 21.29 3.84 -36.89
CA ASP A 62 20.04 4.41 -37.41
C ASP A 62 18.89 3.42 -37.65
N THR A 63 19.00 2.15 -37.22
CA THR A 63 17.90 1.16 -37.32
C THR A 63 16.88 1.31 -36.19
N VAL A 64 17.32 1.77 -35.02
CA VAL A 64 16.55 1.86 -33.79
C VAL A 64 16.33 3.33 -33.43
N THR A 65 15.08 3.73 -33.21
CA THR A 65 14.75 5.09 -32.75
C THR A 65 14.98 5.22 -31.25
N ALA A 66 14.51 4.24 -30.48
CA ALA A 66 14.67 4.18 -29.04
C ALA A 66 14.49 2.75 -28.54
N VAL A 67 15.19 2.43 -27.45
CA VAL A 67 14.92 1.30 -26.57
C VAL A 67 14.43 1.87 -25.25
N LYS A 68 13.22 1.49 -24.84
CA LYS A 68 12.59 1.89 -23.58
C LYS A 68 12.53 0.68 -22.67
N MET A 69 13.02 0.79 -21.44
CA MET A 69 13.20 -0.36 -20.56
C MET A 69 12.72 -0.11 -19.12
N GLY A 70 12.00 -1.06 -18.54
CA GLY A 70 11.82 -1.23 -17.11
C GLY A 70 12.83 -2.24 -16.54
N THR A 71 13.28 -2.04 -15.30
CA THR A 71 14.26 -2.93 -14.67
C THR A 71 14.01 -3.13 -13.18
N THR A 72 14.23 -4.35 -12.70
CA THR A 72 14.15 -4.71 -11.28
C THR A 72 15.50 -4.71 -10.57
N VAL A 73 16.59 -4.31 -11.26
CA VAL A 73 17.96 -4.39 -10.74
C VAL A 73 18.15 -3.65 -9.42
N ALA A 74 17.63 -2.43 -9.28
CA ALA A 74 17.74 -1.67 -8.03
C ALA A 74 16.97 -2.34 -6.88
N THR A 75 15.74 -2.78 -7.15
CA THR A 75 14.90 -3.47 -6.17
C THR A 75 15.57 -4.77 -5.70
N ASN A 76 16.11 -5.57 -6.62
CA ASN A 76 16.79 -6.82 -6.27
C ASN A 76 18.09 -6.56 -5.50
N ALA A 77 18.89 -5.57 -5.91
CA ALA A 77 20.10 -5.20 -5.18
C ALA A 77 19.80 -4.71 -3.75
N LEU A 78 18.68 -4.01 -3.56
CA LEU A 78 18.22 -3.59 -2.23
C LEU A 78 17.80 -4.80 -1.37
N LEU A 79 16.99 -5.70 -1.93
CA LEU A 79 16.52 -6.92 -1.25
C LEU A 79 17.67 -7.86 -0.87
N GLU A 80 18.62 -8.05 -1.78
CA GLU A 80 19.79 -8.91 -1.58
C GLU A 80 20.92 -8.23 -0.79
N ARG A 81 20.73 -6.95 -0.39
CA ARG A 81 21.75 -6.12 0.25
C ARG A 81 23.09 -6.12 -0.51
N LYS A 82 23.02 -5.95 -1.84
CA LYS A 82 24.17 -5.87 -2.77
C LYS A 82 24.35 -4.47 -3.37
N GLY A 83 24.45 -3.45 -2.52
CA GLY A 83 24.81 -2.08 -2.93
C GLY A 83 26.27 -1.75 -2.65
N ALA A 84 26.64 -0.51 -2.95
CA ALA A 84 27.99 -0.01 -2.72
C ALA A 84 28.18 0.35 -1.23
N PRO A 85 29.36 0.10 -0.62
CA PRO A 85 29.65 0.54 0.74
C PRO A 85 29.56 2.07 0.88
N THR A 86 28.59 2.54 1.66
CA THR A 86 28.25 3.97 1.81
C THR A 86 28.73 4.52 3.15
N VAL A 87 29.29 5.73 3.16
CA VAL A 87 29.44 6.56 4.37
C VAL A 87 28.22 7.50 4.51
N PHE A 88 27.61 7.52 5.68
CA PHE A 88 26.53 8.44 6.04
C PHE A 88 27.13 9.65 6.78
N VAL A 89 27.09 10.82 6.15
CA VAL A 89 27.58 12.08 6.69
C VAL A 89 26.40 12.87 7.23
N VAL A 90 26.42 13.21 8.52
CA VAL A 90 25.28 13.81 9.23
C VAL A 90 25.78 14.80 10.28
N THR A 91 24.95 15.78 10.62
CA THR A 91 25.20 16.73 11.71
C THR A 91 25.56 16.02 13.03
N GLU A 92 26.52 16.55 13.79
CA GLU A 92 26.91 16.04 15.11
C GLU A 92 25.71 15.85 16.06
N GLY A 93 25.66 14.69 16.74
CA GLY A 93 24.59 14.28 17.65
C GLY A 93 23.45 13.51 16.98
N PHE A 94 23.56 13.24 15.66
CA PHE A 94 22.55 12.54 14.86
C PHE A 94 23.09 11.24 14.23
N GLY A 95 24.23 10.73 14.69
CA GLY A 95 24.84 9.51 14.14
C GLY A 95 23.93 8.28 14.17
N ASP A 96 23.10 8.14 15.22
CA ASP A 96 22.17 7.02 15.38
C ASP A 96 20.81 7.24 14.70
N LEU A 97 20.64 8.32 13.93
CA LEU A 97 19.34 8.74 13.38
C LEU A 97 18.60 7.62 12.64
N LEU A 98 19.30 6.92 11.73
CA LEU A 98 18.70 5.86 10.91
C LEU A 98 18.55 4.54 11.67
N VAL A 99 19.28 4.35 12.77
CA VAL A 99 19.14 3.18 13.67
C VAL A 99 17.90 3.34 14.56
N ILE A 100 17.62 4.56 15.01
CA ILE A 100 16.42 4.89 15.79
C ILE A 100 15.18 4.92 14.89
N GLY A 101 15.29 5.52 13.70
CA GLY A 101 14.19 5.63 12.75
C GLY A 101 13.01 6.43 13.33
N ASP A 102 11.81 5.86 13.25
CA ASP A 102 10.55 6.42 13.78
C ASP A 102 10.02 5.63 15.00
N GLN A 103 10.81 4.69 15.53
CA GLN A 103 10.43 3.79 16.64
C GLN A 103 9.25 2.84 16.36
N THR A 104 8.77 2.75 15.11
CA THR A 104 7.70 1.82 14.74
C THR A 104 8.16 0.37 14.91
N ARG A 105 7.29 -0.48 15.45
CA ARG A 105 7.55 -1.91 15.64
C ARG A 105 6.79 -2.72 14.58
N PRO A 106 7.48 -3.43 13.66
CA PRO A 106 6.81 -4.24 12.63
C PRO A 106 5.96 -5.36 13.22
N ASP A 107 6.49 -6.04 14.24
CA ASP A 107 5.73 -6.97 15.08
C ASP A 107 5.60 -6.38 16.49
N ILE A 108 4.42 -5.80 16.75
CA ILE A 108 4.10 -5.14 18.03
C ILE A 108 4.12 -6.11 19.22
N PHE A 109 3.97 -7.42 19.00
CA PHE A 109 3.92 -8.44 20.05
C PHE A 109 5.26 -9.17 20.27
N ALA A 110 6.22 -9.06 19.34
CA ALA A 110 7.52 -9.70 19.48
C ALA A 110 8.24 -9.24 20.77
N MET A 111 8.61 -10.14 21.68
CA MET A 111 9.33 -9.73 22.90
C MET A 111 10.75 -9.21 22.60
N GLN A 112 11.37 -9.72 21.54
CA GLN A 112 12.66 -9.28 21.02
C GLN A 112 12.43 -8.65 19.65
N ILE A 113 12.71 -7.35 19.52
CA ILE A 113 12.55 -6.63 18.26
C ILE A 113 13.82 -6.82 17.44
N ASP A 114 13.70 -7.46 16.28
CA ASP A 114 14.75 -7.45 15.28
C ASP A 114 14.69 -6.14 14.52
N ARG A 115 15.73 -5.31 14.67
CA ARG A 115 15.82 -4.01 13.99
C ARG A 115 16.51 -4.20 12.64
N PRO A 116 15.97 -3.63 11.55
CA PRO A 116 16.64 -3.66 10.26
C PRO A 116 18.01 -3.00 10.34
N GLU A 117 19.04 -3.65 9.80
CA GLU A 117 20.36 -3.02 9.69
C GLU A 117 20.30 -1.84 8.72
N PRO A 118 20.95 -0.70 9.05
CA PRO A 118 21.03 0.43 8.15
C PRO A 118 21.83 0.08 6.89
N LEU A 119 21.55 0.76 5.77
CA LEU A 119 22.27 0.54 4.51
C LEU A 119 23.70 1.13 4.50
N HIS A 120 24.00 2.07 5.40
CA HIS A 120 25.34 2.66 5.48
C HIS A 120 26.28 1.74 6.24
N SER A 121 27.55 1.73 5.82
CA SER A 121 28.62 0.95 6.44
C SER A 121 29.35 1.71 7.54
N ARG A 122 29.30 3.05 7.49
CA ARG A 122 29.95 3.96 8.42
C ARG A 122 29.15 5.24 8.58
N VAL A 123 29.32 5.90 9.72
CA VAL A 123 28.77 7.22 10.01
C VAL A 123 29.93 8.19 10.22
N LEU A 124 29.80 9.38 9.65
CA LEU A 124 30.66 10.53 9.89
C LEU A 124 29.78 11.65 10.44
N GLU A 125 29.93 11.93 11.73
CA GLU A 125 29.33 13.11 12.35
C GLU A 125 30.20 14.34 12.03
N VAL A 126 29.60 15.32 11.38
CA VAL A 126 30.25 16.58 11.00
C VAL A 126 29.86 17.69 11.96
N ASP A 127 30.84 18.51 12.31
CA ASP A 127 30.64 19.62 13.21
C ASP A 127 30.11 20.85 12.44
N GLU A 128 28.80 20.91 12.24
CA GLU A 128 28.08 22.05 11.68
C GLU A 128 26.69 22.19 12.33
N ARG A 129 26.04 23.36 12.22
CA ARG A 129 24.64 23.51 12.64
C ARG A 129 23.93 24.65 11.94
N ALA A 130 22.72 24.38 11.47
CA ALA A 130 21.73 25.39 11.11
C ALA A 130 20.49 25.27 12.02
N ASP A 131 19.73 26.35 12.18
CA ASP A 131 18.41 26.32 12.83
C ASP A 131 17.27 26.10 11.82
N GLY A 132 16.01 26.10 12.32
CA GLY A 132 14.82 25.86 11.51
C GLY A 132 14.55 26.90 10.42
N ASP A 133 15.09 28.12 10.59
CA ASP A 133 14.99 29.23 9.62
C ASP A 133 16.16 29.22 8.63
N GLY A 134 17.10 28.28 8.76
CA GLY A 134 18.28 28.14 7.91
C GLY A 134 19.44 29.07 8.29
N ALA A 135 19.38 29.73 9.44
CA ALA A 135 20.50 30.52 9.93
C ALA A 135 21.60 29.59 10.47
N VAL A 136 22.85 29.90 10.13
CA VAL A 136 24.01 29.12 10.58
C VAL A 136 24.26 29.40 12.06
N VAL A 137 24.05 28.39 12.90
CA VAL A 137 24.33 28.40 14.34
C VAL A 137 25.80 28.03 14.59
N LYS A 138 26.34 27.10 13.81
CA LYS A 138 27.75 26.67 13.87
C LYS A 138 28.27 26.43 12.45
N PRO A 139 29.37 27.10 12.04
CA PRO A 139 29.95 26.89 10.72
C PRO A 139 30.56 25.49 10.60
N LEU A 140 30.62 24.96 9.38
CA LEU A 140 31.24 23.67 9.08
C LEU A 140 32.75 23.67 9.38
N ASP A 141 33.23 22.70 10.16
CA ASP A 141 34.66 22.38 10.25
C ASP A 141 35.11 21.55 9.03
N GLU A 142 35.50 22.25 7.96
CA GLU A 142 35.92 21.62 6.70
C GLU A 142 37.13 20.70 6.86
N LYS A 143 38.07 21.04 7.75
CA LYS A 143 39.30 20.26 7.92
C LYS A 143 39.01 18.93 8.59
N ALA A 144 38.18 18.95 9.63
CA ALA A 144 37.72 17.73 10.29
C ALA A 144 36.85 16.88 9.34
N ALA A 145 35.97 17.52 8.58
CA ALA A 145 35.12 16.83 7.61
C ALA A 145 35.94 16.12 6.51
N LEU A 146 36.93 16.79 5.91
CA LEU A 146 37.79 16.17 4.89
C LEU A 146 38.56 14.97 5.45
N ALA A 147 39.17 15.11 6.64
CA ALA A 147 39.89 14.01 7.27
C ALA A 147 38.97 12.80 7.59
N GLY A 148 37.72 13.07 8.01
CA GLY A 148 36.71 12.03 8.23
C GLY A 148 36.30 11.32 6.94
N LEU A 149 36.15 12.06 5.84
CA LEU A 149 35.84 11.52 4.52
C LEU A 149 36.99 10.66 3.97
N GLU A 150 38.24 11.12 4.08
CA GLU A 150 39.44 10.33 3.72
C GLU A 150 39.50 9.03 4.53
N ALA A 151 39.27 9.10 5.85
CA ALA A 151 39.25 7.92 6.71
C ALA A 151 38.10 6.94 6.37
N ALA A 152 36.96 7.43 5.89
CA ALA A 152 35.87 6.58 5.41
C ALA A 152 36.23 5.91 4.08
N TRP A 153 36.85 6.65 3.16
CA TRP A 153 37.34 6.13 1.89
C TRP A 153 38.38 5.01 2.07
N ASP A 154 39.36 5.24 2.95
CA ASP A 154 40.42 4.28 3.27
C ASP A 154 39.88 3.00 3.90
N ALA A 155 38.74 3.09 4.60
CA ALA A 155 38.06 1.94 5.17
C ALA A 155 37.14 1.18 4.21
N GLY A 156 37.10 1.57 2.94
CA GLY A 156 36.39 0.86 1.90
C GLY A 156 35.05 1.46 1.48
N CYS A 157 34.62 2.59 2.06
CA CYS A 157 33.46 3.31 1.53
C CYS A 157 33.76 3.84 0.12
N ARG A 158 32.79 3.72 -0.79
CA ARG A 158 32.92 4.17 -2.20
C ARG A 158 31.88 5.19 -2.60
N THR A 159 30.86 5.37 -1.77
CA THR A 159 29.82 6.39 -1.96
C THR A 159 29.62 7.19 -0.67
N ALA A 160 29.20 8.44 -0.81
CA ALA A 160 28.90 9.33 0.31
C ALA A 160 27.44 9.81 0.23
N ALA A 161 26.71 9.64 1.34
CA ALA A 161 25.35 10.15 1.52
C ALA A 161 25.38 11.25 2.58
N ILE A 162 25.06 12.49 2.20
CA ILE A 162 25.18 13.67 3.07
C ILE A 162 23.78 14.17 3.43
N ALA A 163 23.43 14.17 4.72
CA ALA A 163 22.15 14.68 5.21
C ALA A 163 22.33 15.56 6.45
N CYS A 164 22.52 16.87 6.25
CA CYS A 164 22.60 17.83 7.33
C CYS A 164 21.20 18.26 7.81
N LEU A 165 21.10 18.63 9.09
CA LEU A 165 19.88 19.19 9.64
C LEU A 165 19.53 20.50 8.93
N HIS A 166 18.25 20.70 8.61
CA HIS A 166 17.73 21.90 7.91
C HIS A 166 18.33 22.22 6.52
N ALA A 167 19.05 21.28 5.89
CA ALA A 167 19.63 21.47 4.55
C ALA A 167 18.59 21.73 3.43
N TYR A 168 17.32 21.41 3.65
CA TYR A 168 16.21 21.74 2.73
C TYR A 168 15.95 23.25 2.62
N VAL A 169 16.37 24.04 3.62
CA VAL A 169 16.33 25.51 3.61
C VAL A 169 17.72 26.08 3.30
N GLN A 170 18.75 25.53 3.94
CA GLN A 170 20.13 26.02 3.84
C GLN A 170 21.07 24.92 3.32
N PRO A 171 21.26 24.78 2.00
CA PRO A 171 22.03 23.68 1.43
C PRO A 171 23.55 23.89 1.44
N ALA A 172 24.05 25.07 1.82
CA ALA A 172 25.46 25.45 1.65
C ALA A 172 26.46 24.48 2.29
N HIS A 173 26.17 23.97 3.49
CA HIS A 173 27.05 23.00 4.15
C HIS A 173 27.06 21.63 3.43
N GLU A 174 25.92 21.14 2.93
CA GLU A 174 25.89 19.90 2.15
C GLU A 174 26.68 20.06 0.85
N GLN A 175 26.54 21.20 0.16
CA GLN A 175 27.28 21.51 -1.06
C GLN A 175 28.79 21.47 -0.82
N ARG A 176 29.25 22.10 0.26
CA ARG A 176 30.68 22.10 0.60
C ARG A 176 31.18 20.71 1.01
N LEU A 177 30.41 19.96 1.80
CA LEU A 177 30.73 18.57 2.13
C LEU A 177 30.81 17.69 0.87
N ALA A 178 29.96 17.93 -0.12
CA ALA A 178 29.98 17.17 -1.37
C ALA A 178 31.22 17.45 -2.22
N GLU A 179 31.71 18.70 -2.22
CA GLU A 179 33.00 19.03 -2.81
C GLU A 179 34.14 18.30 -2.11
N LEU A 180 34.20 18.38 -0.77
CA LEU A 180 35.21 17.67 0.04
C LEU A 180 35.16 16.15 -0.16
N ALA A 181 33.97 15.56 -0.30
CA ALA A 181 33.83 14.13 -0.58
C ALA A 181 34.42 13.77 -1.96
N ARG A 182 34.18 14.60 -2.98
CA ARG A 182 34.82 14.39 -4.30
C ARG A 182 36.34 14.55 -4.23
N GLU A 183 36.84 15.51 -3.45
CA GLU A 183 38.28 15.68 -3.18
C GLU A 183 38.89 14.44 -2.51
N ALA A 184 38.17 13.80 -1.58
CA ALA A 184 38.58 12.56 -0.92
C ALA A 184 38.48 11.30 -1.81
N GLY A 185 37.93 11.40 -3.02
CA GLY A 185 37.88 10.31 -4.01
C GLY A 185 36.51 9.70 -4.27
N PHE A 186 35.45 10.16 -3.59
CA PHE A 186 34.10 9.62 -3.81
C PHE A 186 33.53 10.01 -5.18
N GLU A 187 33.31 9.03 -6.06
CA GLU A 187 32.71 9.26 -7.38
C GLU A 187 31.19 9.49 -7.31
N THR A 188 30.53 8.81 -6.38
CA THR A 188 29.08 8.96 -6.14
C THR A 188 28.86 9.64 -4.80
N VAL A 189 28.41 10.89 -4.87
CA VAL A 189 28.05 11.72 -3.72
C VAL A 189 26.60 12.16 -3.89
N VAL A 190 25.76 11.89 -2.89
CA VAL A 190 24.34 12.24 -2.89
C VAL A 190 24.07 13.19 -1.72
N MET A 191 23.53 14.36 -2.02
CA MET A 191 23.13 15.36 -1.03
C MET A 191 21.63 15.26 -0.75
N SER A 192 21.23 15.44 0.50
CA SER A 192 19.84 15.28 0.92
C SER A 192 18.92 16.39 0.42
N ASN A 193 19.46 17.60 0.25
CA ASN A 193 18.73 18.73 -0.34
C ASN A 193 18.41 18.52 -1.84
N GLU A 194 19.13 17.65 -2.53
CA GLU A 194 18.83 17.27 -3.93
C GLU A 194 18.02 15.98 -4.01
N ALA A 195 18.38 15.01 -3.17
CA ALA A 195 17.75 13.69 -3.11
C ALA A 195 16.30 13.76 -2.62
N SER A 196 16.02 14.66 -1.67
CA SER A 196 14.74 14.74 -1.00
C SER A 196 14.56 16.13 -0.34
N PRO A 197 14.23 17.20 -1.11
CA PRO A 197 14.28 18.61 -0.71
C PRO A 197 13.18 19.07 0.27
N LEU A 198 12.68 18.20 1.14
CA LEU A 198 11.58 18.47 2.07
C LEU A 198 12.03 18.32 3.53
N VAL A 199 11.22 18.88 4.43
CA VAL A 199 11.35 18.76 5.90
C VAL A 199 11.36 17.29 6.37
N LYS A 200 11.56 17.01 7.67
CA LYS A 200 11.72 15.66 8.28
C LYS A 200 13.02 14.96 7.88
N ILE A 201 13.97 14.92 8.83
CA ILE A 201 15.33 14.42 8.58
C ILE A 201 15.40 12.90 8.37
N VAL A 202 14.57 12.09 9.04
CA VAL A 202 14.60 10.61 8.92
C VAL A 202 14.28 10.14 7.49
N PRO A 203 13.12 10.47 6.88
CA PRO A 203 12.83 10.07 5.50
C PRO A 203 13.84 10.66 4.50
N ARG A 204 14.29 11.90 4.74
CA ARG A 204 15.29 12.57 3.91
C ARG A 204 16.62 11.80 3.92
N ALA A 205 17.21 11.57 5.08
CA ALA A 205 18.45 10.84 5.24
C ALA A 205 18.36 9.39 4.73
N SER A 206 17.27 8.69 5.02
CA SER A 206 17.03 7.32 4.54
C SER A 206 17.03 7.25 3.01
N THR A 207 16.37 8.21 2.36
CA THR A 207 16.35 8.34 0.89
C THR A 207 17.74 8.60 0.32
N THR A 208 18.49 9.53 0.93
CA THR A 208 19.85 9.89 0.51
C THR A 208 20.81 8.69 0.61
N VAL A 209 20.75 7.94 1.71
CA VAL A 209 21.58 6.74 1.90
C VAL A 209 21.20 5.65 0.90
N LEU A 210 19.91 5.40 0.69
CA LEU A 210 19.44 4.40 -0.29
C LEU A 210 19.90 4.76 -1.71
N ASP A 211 19.77 6.01 -2.11
CA ASP A 211 20.16 6.46 -3.45
C ASP A 211 21.68 6.34 -3.66
N ALA A 212 22.48 6.73 -2.67
CA ALA A 212 23.95 6.56 -2.71
C ALA A 212 24.38 5.09 -2.72
N TYR A 213 23.65 4.23 -2.02
CA TYR A 213 23.91 2.79 -1.93
C TYR A 213 23.65 2.06 -3.25
N LEU A 214 22.60 2.44 -3.99
CA LEU A 214 22.12 1.73 -5.17
C LEU A 214 22.56 2.35 -6.51
N THR A 215 22.83 3.66 -6.56
CA THR A 215 23.16 4.35 -7.82
C THR A 215 24.32 3.72 -8.60
N PRO A 216 25.44 3.29 -7.98
CA PRO A 216 26.53 2.64 -8.71
C PRO A 216 26.08 1.36 -9.42
N VAL A 217 25.28 0.52 -8.75
CA VAL A 217 24.79 -0.76 -9.29
C VAL A 217 23.94 -0.52 -10.54
N LEU A 218 23.09 0.51 -10.50
CA LEU A 218 22.26 0.89 -11.65
C LEU A 218 23.07 1.46 -12.79
N ARG A 219 24.01 2.37 -12.53
CA ARG A 219 24.87 2.97 -13.57
C ARG A 219 25.68 1.91 -14.29
N ASP A 220 26.24 0.95 -13.56
CA ASP A 220 26.97 -0.18 -14.13
C ASP A 220 26.08 -1.03 -15.03
N TYR A 221 24.85 -1.31 -14.60
CA TYR A 221 23.88 -2.05 -15.41
C TYR A 221 23.48 -1.28 -16.67
N ALA A 222 23.07 -0.02 -16.53
CA ALA A 222 22.68 0.84 -17.64
C ALA A 222 23.81 0.99 -18.66
N GLY A 223 25.05 1.20 -18.20
CA GLY A 223 26.24 1.27 -19.05
C GLY A 223 26.50 -0.04 -19.81
N ARG A 224 26.35 -1.20 -19.16
CA ARG A 224 26.49 -2.52 -19.81
C ARG A 224 25.45 -2.75 -20.91
N VAL A 225 24.20 -2.33 -20.69
CA VAL A 225 23.13 -2.45 -21.68
C VAL A 225 23.35 -1.47 -22.83
N ALA A 226 23.63 -0.20 -22.53
CA ALA A 226 23.91 0.83 -23.54
C ALA A 226 25.07 0.43 -24.47
N ALA A 227 26.16 -0.11 -23.92
CA ALA A 227 27.29 -0.60 -24.71
C ALA A 227 26.92 -1.75 -25.67
N ARG A 228 25.90 -2.55 -25.34
CA ARG A 228 25.42 -3.68 -26.16
C ARG A 228 24.35 -3.30 -27.18
N LEU A 229 23.87 -2.06 -27.12
CA LEU A 229 22.86 -1.51 -28.03
C LEU A 229 23.47 -0.65 -29.15
N ASP A 230 24.81 -0.65 -29.27
CA ASP A 230 25.57 -0.02 -30.37
C ASP A 230 25.19 1.46 -30.63
N GLY A 231 24.92 2.21 -29.56
CA GLY A 231 24.59 3.64 -29.63
C GLY A 231 23.10 3.97 -29.84
N ALA A 232 22.21 2.97 -29.82
CA ALA A 232 20.77 3.24 -29.83
C ALA A 232 20.35 4.02 -28.56
N PRO A 233 19.48 5.05 -28.69
CA PRO A 233 18.99 5.79 -27.52
C PRO A 233 18.29 4.87 -26.51
N LEU A 234 18.69 4.95 -25.25
CA LEU A 234 18.20 4.10 -24.16
C LEU A 234 17.51 4.95 -23.09
N PHE A 235 16.26 4.61 -22.80
CA PHE A 235 15.44 5.24 -21.77
C PHE A 235 15.00 4.21 -20.74
N PHE A 236 14.99 4.62 -19.48
CA PHE A 236 14.51 3.80 -18.37
C PHE A 236 13.19 4.33 -17.82
N MET A 237 12.30 3.40 -17.48
CA MET A 237 11.10 3.67 -16.71
C MET A 237 11.49 4.09 -15.30
N GLN A 238 10.89 5.17 -14.83
CA GLN A 238 10.94 5.63 -13.44
C GLN A 238 9.73 5.12 -12.68
N SER A 239 9.87 4.97 -11.37
CA SER A 239 8.79 4.57 -10.46
C SER A 239 7.61 5.56 -10.47
N SER A 240 7.83 6.81 -10.91
CA SER A 240 6.79 7.83 -11.14
C SER A 240 5.93 7.58 -12.40
N GLY A 241 6.29 6.59 -13.23
CA GLY A 241 5.63 6.25 -14.49
C GLY A 241 6.09 7.04 -15.71
N GLY A 242 7.15 7.84 -15.57
CA GLY A 242 7.81 8.54 -16.67
C GLY A 242 9.05 7.83 -17.17
N LEU A 243 9.54 8.22 -18.34
CA LEU A 243 10.83 7.79 -18.88
C LEU A 243 11.90 8.85 -18.58
N THR A 244 13.13 8.39 -18.34
CA THR A 244 14.34 9.22 -18.27
C THR A 244 15.47 8.59 -19.07
N ALA A 245 16.40 9.40 -19.57
CA ALA A 245 17.58 8.92 -20.27
C ALA A 245 18.50 8.11 -19.32
N ALA A 246 19.18 7.08 -19.84
CA ALA A 246 20.02 6.17 -19.07
C ALA A 246 21.09 6.87 -18.21
N GLU A 247 21.66 7.97 -18.69
CA GLU A 247 22.72 8.71 -17.99
C GLU A 247 22.20 9.50 -16.78
N ARG A 248 20.89 9.72 -16.70
CA ARG A 248 20.22 10.48 -15.64
C ARG A 248 19.44 9.60 -14.66
N PHE A 249 19.44 8.29 -14.88
CA PHE A 249 18.65 7.37 -14.09
C PHE A 249 19.25 7.21 -12.67
N ALA A 250 18.58 7.83 -11.69
CA ALA A 250 18.95 7.74 -10.28
C ALA A 250 18.26 6.56 -9.59
N ALA A 251 18.84 6.02 -8.53
CA ALA A 251 18.31 4.82 -7.91
C ALA A 251 17.01 5.03 -7.15
N ARG A 252 16.85 6.18 -6.49
CA ARG A 252 15.58 6.58 -5.87
C ARG A 252 14.39 6.53 -6.84
N ASP A 253 14.63 6.75 -8.14
CA ASP A 253 13.61 6.79 -9.18
C ASP A 253 13.43 5.43 -9.88
N ALA A 254 14.25 4.43 -9.54
CA ALA A 254 14.27 3.12 -10.20
C ALA A 254 13.59 2.00 -9.42
N VAL A 255 13.54 2.12 -8.08
CA VAL A 255 13.00 1.08 -7.21
C VAL A 255 11.48 0.97 -7.42
N LEU A 256 11.00 -0.21 -7.82
CA LEU A 256 9.62 -0.48 -8.26
C LEU A 256 9.22 0.16 -9.62
N SER A 257 10.18 0.40 -10.51
CA SER A 257 9.89 0.92 -11.87
C SER A 257 9.16 -0.06 -12.80
N GLY A 258 9.31 -1.38 -12.61
CA GLY A 258 8.64 -2.40 -13.43
C GLY A 258 7.10 -2.31 -13.37
N PRO A 259 6.49 -2.41 -12.16
CA PRO A 259 5.04 -2.28 -11.99
C PRO A 259 4.47 -0.94 -12.51
N ALA A 260 5.26 0.14 -12.47
CA ALA A 260 4.85 1.43 -13.02
C ALA A 260 4.51 1.34 -14.52
N GLY A 261 5.24 0.51 -15.28
CA GLY A 261 4.89 0.19 -16.66
C GLY A 261 3.48 -0.39 -16.80
N GLY A 262 3.10 -1.33 -15.92
CA GLY A 262 1.77 -1.93 -15.92
C GLY A 262 0.67 -0.89 -15.67
N VAL A 263 0.89 0.04 -14.73
CA VAL A 263 -0.04 1.14 -14.44
C VAL A 263 -0.22 2.08 -15.63
N VAL A 264 0.88 2.47 -16.30
CA VAL A 264 0.82 3.28 -17.53
C VAL A 264 0.07 2.55 -18.63
N GLY A 265 0.38 1.26 -18.83
CA GLY A 265 -0.24 0.39 -19.82
C GLY A 265 -1.74 0.31 -19.63
N MET A 266 -2.19 -0.03 -18.42
CA MET A 266 -3.60 0.01 -18.04
C MET A 266 -4.23 1.36 -18.39
N ALA A 267 -3.69 2.47 -17.87
CA ALA A 267 -4.35 3.77 -17.96
C ALA A 267 -4.49 4.23 -19.43
N LYS A 268 -3.42 4.11 -20.21
CA LYS A 268 -3.39 4.55 -21.60
C LYS A 268 -4.29 3.67 -22.48
N THR A 269 -4.28 2.35 -22.28
CA THR A 269 -5.14 1.42 -23.05
C THR A 269 -6.61 1.53 -22.67
N ALA A 270 -6.95 1.66 -21.38
CA ALA A 270 -8.32 1.87 -20.93
C ALA A 270 -8.90 3.17 -21.50
N ARG A 271 -8.12 4.26 -21.45
CA ARG A 271 -8.53 5.55 -22.02
C ARG A 271 -8.72 5.47 -23.54
N ALA A 272 -7.83 4.78 -24.25
CA ALA A 272 -7.96 4.54 -25.69
C ALA A 272 -9.24 3.76 -26.04
N ALA A 273 -9.60 2.78 -25.19
CA ALA A 273 -10.83 2.00 -25.29
C ALA A 273 -12.11 2.76 -24.85
N GLY A 274 -12.00 4.03 -24.46
CA GLY A 274 -13.13 4.87 -24.04
C GLY A 274 -13.47 4.82 -22.54
N PHE A 275 -12.63 4.20 -21.72
CA PHE A 275 -12.80 4.10 -20.27
C PHE A 275 -11.82 5.03 -19.55
N PRO A 276 -12.25 6.24 -19.12
CA PRO A 276 -11.33 7.20 -18.52
C PRO A 276 -10.84 6.75 -17.12
N LYS A 277 -11.62 5.95 -16.40
CA LYS A 277 -11.33 5.54 -15.03
C LYS A 277 -11.09 4.04 -14.97
N ALA A 278 -9.95 3.62 -14.41
CA ALA A 278 -9.58 2.22 -14.32
C ALA A 278 -8.91 1.88 -12.97
N ILE A 279 -9.18 0.67 -12.48
CA ILE A 279 -8.42 0.03 -11.39
C ILE A 279 -7.63 -1.12 -12.01
N GLY A 280 -6.35 -1.19 -11.69
CA GLY A 280 -5.44 -2.21 -12.18
C GLY A 280 -5.49 -3.43 -11.30
N PHE A 281 -5.53 -4.59 -11.95
CA PHE A 281 -5.53 -5.90 -11.30
C PHE A 281 -4.53 -6.79 -12.04
N ASP A 282 -3.27 -6.73 -11.61
CA ASP A 282 -2.18 -7.53 -12.15
C ASP A 282 -1.95 -8.76 -11.28
N MET A 283 -2.51 -9.90 -11.65
CA MET A 283 -2.36 -11.11 -10.85
C MET A 283 -1.38 -12.08 -11.52
N GLY A 284 -0.28 -12.33 -10.82
CA GLY A 284 0.74 -13.29 -11.19
C GLY A 284 0.65 -14.61 -10.42
N GLY A 285 1.76 -15.35 -10.42
CA GLY A 285 1.89 -16.60 -9.67
C GLY A 285 2.06 -16.39 -8.16
N THR A 286 2.68 -15.30 -7.71
CA THR A 286 3.01 -15.13 -6.28
C THR A 286 2.13 -14.10 -5.60
N SER A 287 1.80 -13.02 -6.31
CA SER A 287 1.13 -11.84 -5.78
C SER A 287 0.18 -11.23 -6.80
N THR A 288 -0.60 -10.25 -6.33
CA THR A 288 -1.41 -9.37 -7.16
C THR A 288 -1.04 -7.92 -6.91
N ASP A 289 -0.70 -7.17 -7.95
CA ASP A 289 -0.47 -5.73 -7.87
C ASP A 289 -1.73 -4.94 -8.26
N VAL A 290 -2.12 -4.00 -7.40
CA VAL A 290 -3.31 -3.16 -7.57
C VAL A 290 -2.90 -1.70 -7.71
N SER A 291 -3.54 -0.99 -8.64
CA SER A 291 -3.32 0.44 -8.87
C SER A 291 -4.61 1.14 -9.29
N ARG A 292 -4.64 2.48 -9.31
CA ARG A 292 -5.80 3.25 -9.73
C ARG A 292 -5.43 4.41 -10.66
N TYR A 293 -6.30 4.66 -11.62
CA TYR A 293 -6.25 5.79 -12.53
C TYR A 293 -7.62 6.47 -12.62
N ASP A 294 -7.67 7.77 -12.35
CA ASP A 294 -8.94 8.52 -12.20
C ASP A 294 -9.39 9.28 -13.46
N GLY A 295 -8.64 9.13 -14.55
CA GLY A 295 -8.89 9.79 -15.84
C GLY A 295 -8.08 11.04 -16.10
N ALA A 296 -7.53 11.66 -15.06
CA ALA A 296 -6.70 12.85 -15.19
C ALA A 296 -5.26 12.62 -14.73
N ARG A 297 -5.06 11.87 -13.64
CA ARG A 297 -3.75 11.68 -13.01
C ARG A 297 -3.54 10.23 -12.62
N TYR A 298 -2.28 9.80 -12.66
CA TYR A 298 -1.85 8.60 -11.99
C TYR A 298 -1.87 8.84 -10.49
N GLU A 299 -2.36 7.85 -9.75
CA GLU A 299 -2.22 7.86 -8.30
C GLU A 299 -0.76 7.66 -7.91
N ARG A 300 -0.27 8.48 -6.97
CA ARG A 300 1.11 8.45 -6.52
C ARG A 300 1.21 8.52 -5.00
N VAL A 301 2.22 7.85 -4.47
CA VAL A 301 2.70 8.02 -3.11
C VAL A 301 4.02 8.79 -3.13
N SER A 302 4.25 9.62 -2.12
CA SER A 302 5.51 10.35 -1.95
C SER A 302 6.49 9.61 -1.03
N GLU A 303 6.00 8.67 -0.23
CA GLU A 303 6.79 7.83 0.67
C GLU A 303 6.38 6.37 0.56
N ALA A 304 7.35 5.46 0.62
CA ALA A 304 7.13 4.01 0.72
C ALA A 304 8.20 3.36 1.61
N ARG A 305 7.92 2.14 2.07
CA ARG A 305 8.91 1.25 2.69
C ARG A 305 9.20 0.08 1.76
N ILE A 306 10.46 -0.11 1.40
CA ILE A 306 10.92 -1.15 0.47
C ILE A 306 12.09 -1.88 1.12
N ALA A 307 12.00 -3.20 1.28
CA ALA A 307 12.98 -3.99 2.04
C ALA A 307 13.26 -3.38 3.44
N GLU A 308 12.19 -2.93 4.12
CA GLU A 308 12.21 -2.25 5.42
C GLU A 308 12.83 -0.83 5.43
N GLN A 309 13.45 -0.41 4.33
CA GLN A 309 14.06 0.92 4.17
C GLN A 309 13.02 1.94 3.72
N ARG A 310 13.06 3.15 4.29
CA ARG A 310 12.16 4.24 3.92
C ARG A 310 12.70 4.99 2.70
N LEU A 311 11.83 5.21 1.72
CA LEU A 311 12.13 5.96 0.50
C LEU A 311 11.09 7.07 0.35
N ARG A 312 11.56 8.32 0.20
CA ARG A 312 10.73 9.48 -0.14
C ARG A 312 11.06 9.97 -1.55
N ALA A 313 10.31 9.44 -2.50
CA ALA A 313 10.36 9.80 -3.91
C ALA A 313 8.95 9.64 -4.52
N PRO A 314 8.58 10.42 -5.55
CA PRO A 314 7.31 10.22 -6.24
C PRO A 314 7.26 8.84 -6.91
N MET A 315 6.33 8.01 -6.49
CA MET A 315 6.14 6.66 -7.02
C MET A 315 4.68 6.45 -7.36
N MET A 316 4.39 5.68 -8.40
CA MET A 316 3.03 5.20 -8.65
C MET A 316 2.55 4.38 -7.47
N ALA A 317 1.32 4.64 -7.04
CA ALA A 317 0.69 3.91 -5.96
C ALA A 317 0.34 2.50 -6.47
N VAL A 318 1.27 1.57 -6.22
CA VAL A 318 1.09 0.15 -6.49
C VAL A 318 1.07 -0.57 -5.16
N HIS A 319 0.02 -1.33 -4.94
CA HIS A 319 -0.19 -2.09 -3.72
C HIS A 319 -0.15 -3.57 -4.05
N THR A 320 0.83 -4.26 -3.49
CA THR A 320 1.00 -5.70 -3.65
C THR A 320 0.21 -6.46 -2.60
N VAL A 321 -0.65 -7.36 -3.05
CA VAL A 321 -1.43 -8.28 -2.23
C VAL A 321 -0.76 -9.65 -2.27
N ALA A 322 -0.60 -10.28 -1.12
CA ALA A 322 -0.09 -11.66 -0.98
C ALA A 322 -1.13 -12.72 -1.40
N ALA A 323 -1.73 -12.50 -2.58
CA ALA A 323 -2.70 -13.37 -3.21
C ALA A 323 -2.31 -13.51 -4.69
N GLY A 324 -1.94 -14.70 -5.12
CA GLY A 324 -1.57 -15.04 -6.51
C GLY A 324 -1.95 -16.49 -6.80
N GLY A 325 -1.66 -16.99 -8.01
CA GLY A 325 -1.98 -18.39 -8.37
C GLY A 325 -1.34 -19.45 -7.44
N GLY A 326 -0.15 -19.15 -6.91
CA GLY A 326 0.62 -20.00 -6.01
C GLY A 326 0.30 -19.81 -4.53
N SER A 327 -0.64 -18.94 -4.15
CA SER A 327 -1.02 -18.77 -2.75
C SER A 327 -1.56 -20.07 -2.17
N VAL A 328 -0.99 -20.49 -1.04
CA VAL A 328 -1.27 -21.79 -0.42
C VAL A 328 -2.65 -21.80 0.25
N LEU A 329 -3.37 -22.91 0.09
CA LEU A 329 -4.68 -23.15 0.71
C LEU A 329 -4.51 -23.92 2.02
N GLN A 330 -5.06 -23.41 3.11
CA GLN A 330 -4.90 -23.99 4.45
C GLN A 330 -6.22 -24.00 5.23
N PHE A 331 -6.40 -25.01 6.07
CA PHE A 331 -7.50 -25.07 7.04
C PHE A 331 -6.94 -25.30 8.44
N ASP A 332 -7.31 -24.45 9.39
CA ASP A 332 -6.79 -24.47 10.77
C ASP A 332 -7.68 -25.23 11.78
N GLY A 333 -8.67 -25.98 11.26
CA GLY A 333 -9.70 -26.67 12.04
C GLY A 333 -11.00 -25.88 12.20
N GLU A 334 -10.99 -24.57 11.98
CA GLU A 334 -12.20 -23.73 12.07
C GLU A 334 -12.39 -22.81 10.85
N ARG A 335 -11.29 -22.34 10.23
CA ARG A 335 -11.31 -21.34 9.15
C ARG A 335 -10.49 -21.77 7.95
N ALA A 336 -11.02 -21.49 6.76
CA ALA A 336 -10.31 -21.63 5.49
C ALA A 336 -9.49 -20.37 5.21
N ARG A 337 -8.20 -20.52 4.97
CA ARG A 337 -7.25 -19.42 4.71
C ARG A 337 -6.54 -19.60 3.37
N VAL A 338 -6.23 -18.49 2.72
CA VAL A 338 -5.47 -18.43 1.46
C VAL A 338 -4.30 -17.48 1.64
N GLY A 339 -3.08 -17.97 1.41
CA GLY A 339 -1.86 -17.22 1.70
C GLY A 339 -1.61 -17.00 3.20
N PRO A 340 -0.66 -16.13 3.59
CA PRO A 340 0.20 -15.32 2.72
C PRO A 340 1.31 -16.13 2.03
N ASP A 341 1.55 -17.36 2.49
CA ASP A 341 2.56 -18.24 1.90
C ASP A 341 2.26 -18.52 0.43
N SER A 342 3.31 -18.57 -0.38
CA SER A 342 3.24 -18.91 -1.80
C SER A 342 4.13 -20.11 -2.11
N ALA A 343 3.63 -21.02 -2.95
CA ALA A 343 4.42 -22.13 -3.46
C ALA A 343 5.44 -21.72 -4.54
N GLY A 344 5.38 -20.46 -5.03
CA GLY A 344 6.23 -19.95 -6.09
C GLY A 344 6.15 -20.79 -7.37
N ALA A 345 7.26 -20.88 -8.10
CA ALA A 345 7.40 -21.80 -9.24
C ALA A 345 8.09 -23.13 -8.87
N MET A 346 8.75 -23.17 -7.69
CA MET A 346 9.51 -24.32 -7.17
C MET A 346 9.29 -24.42 -5.65
N PRO A 347 8.64 -25.50 -5.14
CA PRO A 347 8.10 -26.64 -5.89
C PRO A 347 6.88 -26.28 -6.77
N GLY A 348 6.26 -25.12 -6.56
CA GLY A 348 5.08 -24.69 -7.28
C GLY A 348 3.77 -25.32 -6.76
N PRO A 349 2.62 -25.00 -7.37
CA PRO A 349 1.34 -25.68 -7.12
C PRO A 349 1.44 -27.21 -7.20
N ALA A 350 0.54 -27.93 -6.52
CA ALA A 350 0.51 -29.39 -6.57
C ALA A 350 0.42 -29.92 -8.02
N GLY A 351 -0.39 -29.24 -8.85
CA GLY A 351 -0.56 -29.54 -10.26
C GLY A 351 0.65 -29.27 -11.15
N TYR A 352 1.75 -28.71 -10.61
CA TYR A 352 3.03 -28.69 -11.32
C TYR A 352 3.77 -30.03 -11.25
N GLY A 353 3.27 -30.99 -10.47
CA GLY A 353 3.82 -32.36 -10.44
C GLY A 353 5.17 -32.49 -9.75
N ARG A 354 5.52 -31.55 -8.84
CA ARG A 354 6.80 -31.51 -8.11
C ARG A 354 6.65 -31.63 -6.59
N GLY A 355 5.52 -32.16 -6.13
CA GLY A 355 5.23 -32.33 -4.70
C GLY A 355 4.84 -31.05 -3.96
N GLY A 356 4.33 -30.05 -4.68
CA GLY A 356 3.84 -28.78 -4.12
C GLY A 356 2.56 -28.90 -3.27
N PRO A 357 2.23 -27.88 -2.46
CA PRO A 357 0.98 -27.83 -1.70
C PRO A 357 -0.21 -27.46 -2.60
N ALA A 358 -1.43 -27.58 -2.06
CA ALA A 358 -2.64 -27.03 -2.69
C ALA A 358 -2.57 -25.50 -2.79
N THR A 359 -2.82 -24.94 -3.98
CA THR A 359 -2.86 -23.48 -4.21
C THR A 359 -4.11 -23.00 -4.95
N VAL A 360 -4.24 -21.69 -5.15
CA VAL A 360 -5.29 -21.06 -5.98
C VAL A 360 -5.31 -21.61 -7.41
N THR A 361 -4.14 -21.86 -8.02
CA THR A 361 -4.01 -22.52 -9.33
C THR A 361 -4.57 -23.93 -9.29
N ASP A 362 -4.31 -24.71 -8.23
CA ASP A 362 -4.90 -26.05 -8.07
C ASP A 362 -6.42 -26.01 -7.96
N ALA A 363 -6.98 -25.02 -7.26
CA ALA A 363 -8.42 -24.82 -7.22
C ALA A 363 -9.00 -24.52 -8.61
N ASN A 364 -8.36 -23.65 -9.40
CA ASN A 364 -8.78 -23.41 -10.79
C ASN A 364 -8.66 -24.65 -11.69
N ILE A 365 -7.63 -25.49 -11.50
CA ILE A 365 -7.48 -26.77 -12.22
C ILE A 365 -8.62 -27.73 -11.85
N VAL A 366 -8.88 -27.93 -10.55
CA VAL A 366 -9.92 -28.86 -10.06
C VAL A 366 -11.32 -28.43 -10.49
N LEU A 367 -11.59 -27.13 -10.56
CA LEU A 367 -12.87 -26.58 -11.03
C LEU A 367 -13.03 -26.60 -12.56
N GLY A 368 -12.01 -27.04 -13.31
CA GLY A 368 -12.03 -27.04 -14.77
C GLY A 368 -11.87 -25.64 -15.40
N ARG A 369 -11.53 -24.62 -14.62
CA ARG A 369 -11.29 -23.25 -15.11
C ARG A 369 -9.99 -23.14 -15.91
N ILE A 370 -8.99 -23.94 -15.57
CA ILE A 370 -7.74 -24.10 -16.33
C ILE A 370 -7.79 -25.40 -17.13
N GLN A 371 -7.35 -25.34 -18.39
CA GLN A 371 -7.38 -26.47 -19.31
C GLN A 371 -5.93 -26.96 -19.57
N PRO A 372 -5.53 -28.14 -19.05
CA PRO A 372 -4.14 -28.62 -19.13
C PRO A 372 -3.56 -28.66 -20.55
N GLN A 373 -4.40 -28.96 -21.55
CA GLN A 373 -4.01 -29.08 -22.95
C GLN A 373 -3.67 -27.74 -23.62
N ASP A 374 -4.10 -26.62 -23.06
CA ASP A 374 -3.80 -25.28 -23.58
C ASP A 374 -2.60 -24.64 -22.86
N PHE A 375 -2.01 -25.34 -21.89
CA PHE A 375 -0.83 -24.90 -21.16
C PHE A 375 0.46 -25.51 -21.76
N PRO A 376 1.60 -24.80 -21.69
CA PRO A 376 2.87 -25.33 -22.17
C PRO A 376 3.31 -26.55 -21.35
N HIS A 377 3.90 -27.54 -22.02
CA HIS A 377 4.46 -28.74 -21.41
C HIS A 377 5.81 -28.43 -20.75
N VAL A 378 5.79 -27.77 -19.59
CA VAL A 378 6.99 -27.34 -18.84
C VAL A 378 6.97 -27.79 -17.38
N PHE A 379 6.05 -28.70 -17.04
CA PHE A 379 5.79 -29.15 -15.66
C PHE A 379 6.34 -30.57 -15.42
N GLY A 380 6.11 -31.10 -14.22
CA GLY A 380 6.63 -32.39 -13.77
C GLY A 380 8.10 -32.33 -13.33
N GLU A 381 8.60 -33.48 -12.87
CA GLU A 381 9.99 -33.63 -12.39
C GLU A 381 11.03 -33.36 -13.50
N THR A 382 10.68 -33.65 -14.75
CA THR A 382 11.54 -33.52 -15.94
C THR A 382 11.34 -32.20 -16.70
N SER A 383 10.40 -31.35 -16.30
CA SER A 383 10.10 -30.04 -16.93
C SER A 383 9.65 -30.10 -18.39
N ASP A 384 9.01 -31.20 -18.80
CA ASP A 384 8.47 -31.45 -20.14
C ASP A 384 7.05 -32.07 -20.11
N GLY A 385 6.43 -32.13 -18.93
CA GLY A 385 5.11 -32.72 -18.70
C GLY A 385 3.97 -31.69 -18.72
N PRO A 386 2.71 -32.15 -18.86
CA PRO A 386 1.52 -31.32 -18.70
C PRO A 386 1.24 -31.00 -17.22
N LEU A 387 0.23 -30.16 -16.95
CA LEU A 387 -0.29 -29.99 -15.60
C LEU A 387 -0.88 -31.31 -15.06
N ASP A 388 -0.60 -31.64 -13.80
CA ASP A 388 -1.07 -32.83 -13.11
C ASP A 388 -2.39 -32.56 -12.37
N VAL A 389 -3.51 -32.85 -13.05
CA VAL A 389 -4.86 -32.65 -12.51
C VAL A 389 -5.13 -33.53 -11.28
N GLU A 390 -4.59 -34.75 -11.27
CA GLU A 390 -4.82 -35.70 -10.17
C GLU A 390 -4.07 -35.27 -8.90
N ALA A 391 -2.86 -34.72 -9.04
CA ALA A 391 -2.15 -34.12 -7.91
C ALA A 391 -2.94 -32.96 -7.28
N SER A 392 -3.50 -32.05 -8.10
CA SER A 392 -4.37 -30.97 -7.61
C SER A 392 -5.62 -31.51 -6.91
N ARG A 393 -6.31 -32.50 -7.51
CA ARG A 393 -7.51 -33.12 -6.94
C ARG A 393 -7.21 -33.82 -5.61
N ALA A 394 -6.11 -34.56 -5.53
CA ALA A 394 -5.70 -35.25 -4.31
C ALA A 394 -5.34 -34.28 -3.18
N ALA A 395 -4.69 -33.15 -3.51
CA ALA A 395 -4.37 -32.12 -2.53
C ALA A 395 -5.65 -31.45 -1.97
N LEU A 396 -6.63 -31.13 -2.81
CA LEU A 396 -7.90 -30.54 -2.37
C LEU A 396 -8.84 -31.53 -1.68
N ALA A 397 -8.79 -32.82 -2.03
CA ALA A 397 -9.56 -33.84 -1.33
C ALA A 397 -9.22 -33.88 0.16
N LYS A 398 -7.92 -33.79 0.51
CA LYS A 398 -7.48 -33.73 1.91
C LYS A 398 -8.04 -32.53 2.66
N LEU A 399 -8.12 -31.37 2.00
CA LEU A 399 -8.70 -30.16 2.57
C LEU A 399 -10.23 -30.27 2.70
N ALA A 400 -10.90 -30.84 1.69
CA ALA A 400 -12.34 -31.10 1.75
C ALA A 400 -12.71 -32.00 2.94
N ASP A 401 -11.98 -33.11 3.11
CA ASP A 401 -12.17 -34.04 4.24
C ASP A 401 -11.97 -33.32 5.58
N ALA A 402 -10.93 -32.51 5.70
CA ALA A 402 -10.63 -31.77 6.93
C ALA A 402 -11.71 -30.72 7.26
N MET A 403 -12.29 -30.08 6.24
CA MET A 403 -13.36 -29.10 6.39
C MET A 403 -14.75 -29.73 6.55
N GLY A 404 -14.89 -31.05 6.39
CA GLY A 404 -16.18 -31.73 6.36
C GLY A 404 -17.01 -31.43 5.11
N LEU A 405 -16.35 -31.04 4.00
CA LEU A 405 -17.00 -30.78 2.72
C LEU A 405 -17.09 -32.08 1.89
N GLY A 406 -18.20 -32.23 1.15
CA GLY A 406 -18.48 -33.47 0.43
C GLY A 406 -17.67 -33.69 -0.86
N SER A 407 -16.89 -32.71 -1.33
CA SER A 407 -16.07 -32.88 -2.54
C SER A 407 -14.87 -31.93 -2.61
N PRO A 408 -13.80 -32.31 -3.35
CA PRO A 408 -12.67 -31.42 -3.64
C PRO A 408 -13.09 -30.12 -4.35
N GLU A 409 -14.11 -30.17 -5.20
CA GLU A 409 -14.65 -29.01 -5.92
C GLU A 409 -15.32 -28.02 -4.98
N ALA A 410 -16.06 -28.50 -3.97
CA ALA A 410 -16.67 -27.63 -2.96
C ALA A 410 -15.59 -26.90 -2.13
N ALA A 411 -14.50 -27.61 -1.78
CA ALA A 411 -13.35 -26.99 -1.13
C ALA A 411 -12.69 -25.96 -2.06
N ALA A 412 -12.45 -26.32 -3.33
CA ALA A 412 -11.86 -25.43 -4.33
C ALA A 412 -12.65 -24.12 -4.49
N GLU A 413 -13.97 -24.23 -4.65
CA GLU A 413 -14.88 -23.08 -4.80
C GLU A 413 -14.87 -22.20 -3.53
N GLY A 414 -14.91 -22.80 -2.34
CA GLY A 414 -14.83 -22.08 -1.07
C GLY A 414 -13.50 -21.32 -0.90
N PHE A 415 -12.36 -21.95 -1.20
CA PHE A 415 -11.06 -21.28 -1.16
C PHE A 415 -10.93 -20.18 -2.20
N LEU A 416 -11.47 -20.36 -3.43
CA LEU A 416 -11.50 -19.28 -4.41
C LEU A 416 -12.33 -18.10 -3.92
N ALA A 417 -13.47 -18.33 -3.26
CA ALA A 417 -14.26 -17.26 -2.67
C ALA A 417 -13.48 -16.45 -1.62
N VAL A 418 -12.70 -17.13 -0.76
CA VAL A 418 -11.78 -16.47 0.20
C VAL A 418 -10.71 -15.67 -0.53
N ALA A 419 -10.08 -16.23 -1.58
CA ALA A 419 -9.07 -15.54 -2.37
C ALA A 419 -9.63 -14.27 -3.05
N ILE A 420 -10.82 -14.37 -3.64
CA ILE A 420 -11.53 -13.26 -4.28
C ILE A 420 -11.84 -12.16 -3.27
N GLU A 421 -12.35 -12.50 -2.08
CA GLU A 421 -12.63 -11.49 -1.05
C GLU A 421 -11.34 -10.83 -0.56
N ASN A 422 -10.24 -11.57 -0.36
CA ASN A 422 -8.95 -10.99 0.02
C ASN A 422 -8.46 -9.97 -1.03
N MET A 423 -8.54 -10.31 -2.33
CA MET A 423 -8.16 -9.41 -3.42
C MET A 423 -9.10 -8.18 -3.50
N ALA A 424 -10.42 -8.39 -3.41
CA ALA A 424 -11.40 -7.32 -3.43
C ALA A 424 -11.25 -6.38 -2.22
N GLN A 425 -10.94 -6.90 -1.04
CA GLN A 425 -10.70 -6.10 0.16
C GLN A 425 -9.46 -5.24 0.03
N ALA A 426 -8.37 -5.77 -0.52
CA ALA A 426 -7.18 -4.96 -0.80
C ALA A 426 -7.51 -3.82 -1.77
N ILE A 427 -8.22 -4.10 -2.87
CA ILE A 427 -8.67 -3.06 -3.81
C ILE A 427 -9.57 -2.02 -3.12
N LYS A 428 -10.47 -2.45 -2.22
CA LYS A 428 -11.32 -1.56 -1.41
C LYS A 428 -10.49 -0.71 -0.45
N GLN A 429 -9.54 -1.27 0.30
CA GLN A 429 -8.69 -0.51 1.21
C GLN A 429 -7.96 0.63 0.49
N ILE A 430 -7.44 0.36 -0.70
CA ILE A 430 -6.74 1.35 -1.54
C ILE A 430 -7.69 2.45 -2.01
N SER A 431 -8.84 2.06 -2.57
CA SER A 431 -9.80 3.00 -3.15
C SER A 431 -10.53 3.82 -2.08
N ILE A 432 -11.01 3.16 -1.03
CA ILE A 432 -11.80 3.75 0.04
C ILE A 432 -10.92 4.58 0.98
N GLY A 433 -9.68 4.16 1.22
CA GLY A 433 -8.70 4.97 1.95
C GLY A 433 -8.51 6.36 1.34
N GLN A 434 -8.97 6.58 0.11
CA GLN A 434 -8.88 7.86 -0.62
C GLN A 434 -10.25 8.51 -0.86
N GLY A 435 -11.31 8.00 -0.24
CA GLY A 435 -12.67 8.52 -0.42
C GLY A 435 -13.25 8.25 -1.81
N VAL A 436 -12.86 7.13 -2.44
CA VAL A 436 -13.32 6.74 -3.79
C VAL A 436 -14.12 5.44 -3.76
N ASP A 437 -15.26 5.44 -4.46
CA ASP A 437 -16.06 4.24 -4.72
C ASP A 437 -15.53 3.48 -5.96
N PRO A 438 -15.05 2.22 -5.81
CA PRO A 438 -14.62 1.38 -6.93
C PRO A 438 -15.69 1.13 -7.99
N GLY A 439 -16.99 1.14 -7.62
CA GLY A 439 -18.07 0.81 -8.56
C GLY A 439 -18.14 1.72 -9.79
N GLY A 440 -17.60 2.94 -9.70
CA GLY A 440 -17.51 3.89 -10.80
C GLY A 440 -16.31 3.70 -11.76
N TYR A 441 -15.53 2.63 -11.62
CA TYR A 441 -14.32 2.35 -12.39
C TYR A 441 -14.48 1.08 -13.22
N ALA A 442 -13.69 0.96 -14.30
CA ALA A 442 -13.50 -0.32 -14.98
C ALA A 442 -12.33 -1.09 -14.33
N LEU A 443 -12.44 -2.41 -14.19
CA LEU A 443 -11.35 -3.25 -13.69
C LEU A 443 -10.46 -3.68 -14.87
N SER A 444 -9.26 -3.13 -14.99
CA SER A 444 -8.28 -3.56 -15.98
C SER A 444 -7.52 -4.77 -15.46
N SER A 445 -7.86 -5.95 -15.95
CA SER A 445 -7.25 -7.22 -15.55
C SER A 445 -6.09 -7.58 -16.45
N PHE A 446 -4.94 -7.86 -15.84
CA PHE A 446 -3.73 -8.30 -16.51
C PHE A 446 -2.91 -9.24 -15.63
N GLY A 447 -1.74 -9.66 -16.11
CA GLY A 447 -0.99 -10.76 -15.52
C GLY A 447 -1.54 -12.14 -15.94
N GLY A 448 -0.76 -13.20 -15.70
CA GLY A 448 -1.08 -14.55 -16.19
C GLY A 448 -2.27 -15.23 -15.51
N ALA A 449 -2.65 -14.77 -14.30
CA ALA A 449 -3.74 -15.34 -13.52
C ALA A 449 -4.93 -14.38 -13.33
N GLY A 450 -4.81 -13.10 -13.69
CA GLY A 450 -5.88 -12.11 -13.45
C GLY A 450 -7.19 -12.45 -14.15
N GLY A 451 -7.09 -12.91 -15.40
CA GLY A 451 -8.21 -13.35 -16.23
C GLY A 451 -9.11 -14.42 -15.60
N GLN A 452 -8.57 -15.22 -14.68
CA GLN A 452 -9.26 -16.34 -14.04
C GLN A 452 -10.23 -15.88 -12.94
N HIS A 453 -10.03 -14.66 -12.42
CA HIS A 453 -10.73 -14.15 -11.24
C HIS A 453 -11.43 -12.80 -11.48
N ALA A 454 -11.12 -12.11 -12.59
CA ALA A 454 -11.52 -10.72 -12.82
C ALA A 454 -13.02 -10.44 -12.69
N CYS A 455 -13.90 -11.28 -13.27
CA CYS A 455 -15.35 -11.12 -13.15
C CYS A 455 -15.81 -11.19 -11.69
N LYS A 456 -15.34 -12.17 -10.91
CA LYS A 456 -15.73 -12.33 -9.50
C LYS A 456 -15.17 -11.25 -8.60
N VAL A 457 -13.94 -10.79 -8.86
CA VAL A 457 -13.36 -9.63 -8.16
C VAL A 457 -14.17 -8.37 -8.46
N ALA A 458 -14.53 -8.13 -9.73
CA ALA A 458 -15.39 -7.02 -10.12
C ALA A 458 -16.77 -7.09 -9.44
N GLU A 459 -17.38 -8.28 -9.34
CA GLU A 459 -18.64 -8.48 -8.62
C GLU A 459 -18.54 -8.11 -7.13
N ALA A 460 -17.49 -8.57 -6.45
CA ALA A 460 -17.25 -8.28 -5.04
C ALA A 460 -16.98 -6.79 -4.76
N LEU A 461 -16.54 -6.06 -5.79
CA LEU A 461 -16.31 -4.61 -5.79
C LEU A 461 -17.51 -3.78 -6.25
N GLY A 462 -18.59 -4.42 -6.73
CA GLY A 462 -19.73 -3.71 -7.30
C GLY A 462 -19.45 -3.09 -8.69
N MET A 463 -18.38 -3.51 -9.36
CA MET A 463 -18.01 -3.05 -10.70
C MET A 463 -18.79 -3.82 -11.77
N THR A 464 -19.07 -3.14 -12.89
CA THR A 464 -19.86 -3.71 -14.00
C THR A 464 -19.06 -3.94 -15.28
N THR A 465 -17.80 -3.50 -15.30
CA THR A 465 -16.94 -3.52 -16.48
C THR A 465 -15.55 -4.07 -16.12
N VAL A 466 -15.08 -5.05 -16.88
CA VAL A 466 -13.69 -5.54 -16.86
C VAL A 466 -13.06 -5.30 -18.23
N LEU A 467 -11.80 -4.87 -18.26
CA LEU A 467 -11.01 -4.66 -19.46
C LEU A 467 -9.87 -5.67 -19.48
N VAL A 468 -9.69 -6.35 -20.60
CA VAL A 468 -8.59 -7.29 -20.82
C VAL A 468 -7.93 -6.95 -22.16
N HIS A 469 -6.71 -6.43 -22.09
CA HIS A 469 -5.95 -6.09 -23.28
C HIS A 469 -5.36 -7.35 -23.93
N PRO A 470 -5.23 -7.46 -25.28
CA PRO A 470 -4.60 -8.63 -25.92
C PRO A 470 -3.15 -8.91 -25.53
N PHE A 471 -2.49 -7.90 -24.97
CA PHE A 471 -1.16 -8.03 -24.37
C PHE A 471 -1.24 -8.03 -22.83
N ALA A 472 -2.29 -8.58 -22.22
CA ALA A 472 -2.46 -8.61 -20.76
C ALA A 472 -1.22 -9.21 -20.05
N GLY A 473 -0.64 -10.28 -20.60
CA GLY A 473 0.59 -10.88 -20.07
C GLY A 473 1.88 -10.10 -20.35
N LEU A 474 1.82 -8.99 -21.11
CA LEU A 474 2.95 -8.13 -21.51
C LEU A 474 2.62 -6.64 -21.31
N LEU A 475 1.63 -6.33 -20.47
CA LEU A 475 1.05 -4.98 -20.38
C LEU A 475 2.06 -3.97 -19.84
N SER A 476 2.96 -4.41 -18.97
CA SER A 476 4.06 -3.60 -18.45
C SER A 476 5.01 -3.12 -19.55
N ALA A 477 5.44 -4.03 -20.44
CA ALA A 477 6.25 -3.68 -21.60
C ALA A 477 5.51 -2.71 -22.54
N LEU A 478 4.20 -2.91 -22.76
CA LEU A 478 3.40 -1.98 -23.56
C LEU A 478 3.36 -0.59 -22.90
N GLY A 479 3.07 -0.52 -21.60
CA GLY A 479 3.03 0.73 -20.86
C GLY A 479 4.36 1.47 -20.84
N ILE A 480 5.49 0.76 -20.76
CA ILE A 480 6.83 1.32 -20.95
C ILE A 480 6.98 1.98 -22.32
N GLY A 481 6.43 1.35 -23.37
CA GLY A 481 6.38 1.92 -24.71
C GLY A 481 5.56 3.20 -24.82
N LEU A 482 4.42 3.24 -24.11
CA LEU A 482 3.45 4.34 -24.12
C LEU A 482 3.78 5.47 -23.12
N ALA A 483 4.81 5.30 -22.30
CA ALA A 483 5.22 6.28 -21.32
C ALA A 483 5.86 7.52 -21.97
N GLU A 484 5.65 8.65 -21.31
CA GLU A 484 6.18 9.95 -21.69
C GLU A 484 7.50 10.22 -20.96
N LEU A 485 8.37 11.06 -21.52
CA LEU A 485 9.47 11.62 -20.75
C LEU A 485 8.90 12.52 -19.66
N ARG A 486 9.40 12.40 -18.43
CA ARG A 486 8.89 13.17 -17.28
C ARG A 486 10.03 13.69 -16.42
N GLU A 487 9.89 14.93 -15.97
CA GLU A 487 10.79 15.54 -14.98
C GLU A 487 9.96 16.30 -13.95
N THR A 488 10.17 15.99 -12.67
CA THR A 488 9.51 16.67 -11.56
C THR A 488 10.56 17.43 -10.75
N ARG A 489 10.23 18.67 -10.36
CA ARG A 489 11.01 19.50 -9.45
C ARG A 489 10.12 20.00 -8.33
N GLU A 490 10.63 19.96 -7.11
CA GLU A 490 9.87 20.33 -5.92
C GLU A 490 10.75 21.15 -4.97
N ALA A 491 10.13 22.08 -4.23
CA ALA A 491 10.76 22.83 -3.16
C ALA A 491 9.81 23.06 -1.99
N ALA A 492 10.33 23.01 -0.77
CA ALA A 492 9.60 23.40 0.44
C ALA A 492 9.37 24.92 0.47
N ILE A 493 8.22 25.32 1.02
CA ILE A 493 7.80 26.71 1.28
C ILE A 493 7.50 26.91 2.78
N GLU A 494 6.81 25.95 3.39
CA GLU A 494 6.47 25.89 4.84
C GLU A 494 6.03 27.24 5.44
N SER A 495 5.12 27.94 4.76
CA SER A 495 4.71 29.30 5.13
C SER A 495 3.20 29.51 5.06
N ALA A 496 2.71 30.52 5.77
CA ALA A 496 1.28 30.85 5.80
C ALA A 496 0.75 31.16 4.39
N PHE A 497 -0.42 30.61 4.06
CA PHE A 497 -0.95 30.61 2.70
C PHE A 497 -1.03 32.01 2.09
N ASP A 498 -1.61 32.98 2.81
CA ASP A 498 -1.82 34.33 2.28
C ASP A 498 -0.53 35.11 2.04
N THR A 499 0.49 34.91 2.86
CA THR A 499 1.76 35.63 2.76
C THR A 499 2.73 34.99 1.77
N ALA A 500 2.58 33.69 1.52
CA ALA A 500 3.53 32.91 0.72
C ALA A 500 3.17 32.78 -0.77
N LEU A 501 2.00 33.25 -1.21
CA LEU A 501 1.50 32.99 -2.56
C LEU A 501 2.43 33.51 -3.68
N ASP A 502 2.96 34.72 -3.53
CA ASP A 502 3.83 35.34 -4.55
C ASP A 502 5.20 34.64 -4.61
N ASP A 503 5.80 34.37 -3.46
CA ASP A 503 7.07 33.63 -3.36
C ASP A 503 6.92 32.19 -3.87
N ALA A 504 5.82 31.53 -3.53
CA ALA A 504 5.48 30.19 -4.01
C ALA A 504 5.24 30.17 -5.52
N ARG A 505 4.64 31.24 -6.10
CA ARG A 505 4.49 31.39 -7.56
C ARG A 505 5.84 31.52 -8.23
N ALA A 506 6.69 32.44 -7.76
CA ALA A 506 8.02 32.64 -8.32
C ALA A 506 8.84 31.34 -8.28
N ARG A 507 8.78 30.62 -7.15
CA ARG A 507 9.47 29.34 -7.00
C ARG A 507 8.90 28.26 -7.93
N ALA A 508 7.58 28.17 -8.09
CA ALA A 508 6.96 27.22 -9.01
C ALA A 508 7.36 27.49 -10.48
N ASP A 509 7.47 28.77 -10.88
CA ASP A 509 7.89 29.16 -12.22
C ASP A 509 9.38 28.82 -12.49
N GLU A 510 10.25 28.98 -11.50
CA GLU A 510 11.66 28.54 -11.56
C GLU A 510 11.74 27.01 -11.75
N LEU A 511 11.04 26.25 -10.91
CA LEU A 511 11.01 24.78 -10.98
C LEU A 511 10.47 24.30 -12.33
N ALA A 512 9.46 24.98 -12.88
CA ALA A 512 8.90 24.71 -14.20
C ALA A 512 9.93 24.93 -15.33
N HIS A 513 10.72 26.00 -15.23
CA HIS A 513 11.80 26.26 -16.18
C HIS A 513 12.92 25.21 -16.09
N GLU A 514 13.32 24.82 -14.88
CA GLU A 514 14.32 23.78 -14.64
C GLU A 514 13.88 22.42 -15.20
N ALA A 515 12.63 22.01 -14.93
CA ALA A 515 12.05 20.76 -15.42
C ALA A 515 11.96 20.73 -16.96
N ARG A 516 11.50 21.82 -17.59
CA ARG A 516 11.49 21.95 -19.07
C ARG A 516 12.89 21.81 -19.64
N SER A 517 13.86 22.55 -19.11
CA SER A 517 15.25 22.50 -19.57
C SER A 517 15.86 21.10 -19.39
N ALA A 518 15.46 20.36 -18.36
CA ALA A 518 15.91 18.98 -18.15
C ALA A 518 15.37 18.01 -19.22
N LEU A 519 14.11 18.15 -19.64
CA LEU A 519 13.53 17.33 -20.72
C LEU A 519 14.13 17.64 -22.10
N VAL A 520 14.34 18.92 -22.41
CA VAL A 520 14.94 19.32 -23.70
C VAL A 520 16.35 18.74 -23.84
N ARG A 521 17.13 18.70 -22.75
CA ARG A 521 18.46 18.05 -22.73
C ARG A 521 18.41 16.53 -22.94
N GLN A 522 17.26 15.89 -22.78
CA GLN A 522 17.05 14.47 -23.03
C GLN A 522 16.54 14.18 -24.45
N GLY A 523 16.44 15.20 -25.31
CA GLY A 523 16.01 15.06 -26.70
C GLY A 523 14.51 15.25 -26.92
N ALA A 524 13.77 15.76 -25.93
CA ALA A 524 12.38 16.17 -26.11
C ALA A 524 12.27 17.41 -27.03
N ASP A 525 11.22 17.47 -27.84
CA ASP A 525 10.86 18.69 -28.57
C ASP A 525 10.39 19.77 -27.58
N GLY A 526 11.14 20.86 -27.48
CA GLY A 526 10.85 21.97 -26.57
C GLY A 526 9.47 22.61 -26.78
N GLN A 527 8.90 22.54 -27.99
CA GLN A 527 7.53 23.02 -28.27
C GLN A 527 6.45 22.03 -27.79
N GLY A 528 6.79 20.75 -27.65
CA GLY A 528 5.89 19.70 -27.18
C GLY A 528 5.85 19.52 -25.66
N VAL A 529 6.70 20.23 -24.91
CA VAL A 529 6.76 20.11 -23.44
C VAL A 529 5.55 20.77 -22.77
N ARG A 530 4.74 19.94 -22.10
CA ARG A 530 3.63 20.35 -21.24
C ARG A 530 4.10 20.49 -19.80
N ILE A 531 3.60 21.49 -19.09
CA ILE A 531 3.96 21.75 -17.69
C ILE A 531 2.69 21.79 -16.84
N THR A 532 2.74 21.13 -15.69
CA THR A 532 1.74 21.24 -14.63
C THR A 532 2.43 21.73 -13.36
N THR A 533 1.81 22.68 -12.67
CA THR A 533 2.28 23.16 -11.35
C THR A 533 1.24 22.87 -10.28
N GLU A 534 1.71 22.44 -9.12
CA GLU A 534 0.87 22.17 -7.94
C GLU A 534 1.47 22.75 -6.67
N ALA A 535 0.61 23.06 -5.70
CA ALA A 535 0.99 23.35 -4.33
C ALA A 535 0.50 22.23 -3.42
N ARG A 536 1.27 21.93 -2.37
CA ARG A 536 0.83 21.11 -1.25
C ARG A 536 0.32 22.05 -0.16
N VAL A 537 -0.98 22.02 0.12
CA VAL A 537 -1.63 22.90 1.10
C VAL A 537 -2.08 22.08 2.30
N LYS A 538 -1.85 22.58 3.51
CA LYS A 538 -2.28 21.94 4.77
C LYS A 538 -2.96 22.94 5.70
N VAL A 539 -3.71 22.44 6.67
CA VAL A 539 -4.17 23.25 7.81
C VAL A 539 -2.97 23.51 8.72
N ALA A 540 -2.84 24.73 9.25
CA ALA A 540 -1.79 25.08 10.20
C ALA A 540 -1.82 24.15 11.43
N GLY A 541 -0.66 23.60 11.79
CA GLY A 541 -0.54 22.59 12.85
C GLY A 541 -1.01 21.19 12.48
N SER A 542 -1.44 20.96 11.23
CA SER A 542 -1.56 19.63 10.63
C SER A 542 -0.32 19.33 9.80
N ASP A 543 0.03 18.06 9.71
CA ASP A 543 1.12 17.55 8.86
C ASP A 543 0.61 16.96 7.54
N THR A 544 -0.71 17.01 7.28
CA THR A 544 -1.31 16.38 6.09
C THR A 544 -1.54 17.43 5.03
N ALA A 545 -0.62 17.50 4.07
CA ALA A 545 -0.76 18.38 2.92
C ALA A 545 -1.48 17.68 1.75
N LEU A 546 -2.45 18.37 1.17
CA LEU A 546 -3.21 17.93 0.03
C LEU A 546 -2.71 18.65 -1.23
N PRO A 547 -2.50 17.93 -2.34
CA PRO A 547 -2.14 18.56 -3.61
C PRO A 547 -3.32 19.38 -4.16
N VAL A 548 -3.05 20.62 -4.52
CA VAL A 548 -3.97 21.49 -5.25
C VAL A 548 -3.28 22.06 -6.48
N ALA A 549 -4.03 22.23 -7.57
CA ALA A 549 -3.49 22.89 -8.76
C ALA A 549 -3.03 24.31 -8.40
N PHE A 550 -1.84 24.72 -8.85
CA PHE A 550 -1.30 26.02 -8.48
C PHE A 550 -2.02 27.13 -9.29
N ALA A 551 -3.07 27.70 -8.70
CA ALA A 551 -3.99 28.65 -9.34
C ALA A 551 -4.09 29.95 -8.53
N GLY A 552 -5.15 30.74 -8.72
CA GLY A 552 -5.46 31.87 -7.84
C GLY A 552 -5.89 31.40 -6.44
N ALA A 553 -5.68 32.26 -5.44
CA ALA A 553 -5.92 31.96 -4.02
C ALA A 553 -7.30 31.31 -3.75
N GLU A 554 -8.37 31.88 -4.32
CA GLU A 554 -9.74 31.39 -4.13
C GLU A 554 -9.94 29.98 -4.71
N SER A 555 -9.40 29.71 -5.90
CA SER A 555 -9.47 28.38 -6.53
C SER A 555 -8.73 27.35 -5.70
N MET A 556 -7.52 27.68 -5.24
CA MET A 556 -6.71 26.78 -4.41
C MET A 556 -7.39 26.46 -3.08
N ARG A 557 -8.02 27.45 -2.43
CA ARG A 557 -8.81 27.22 -1.19
C ARG A 557 -10.02 26.34 -1.44
N SER A 558 -10.74 26.56 -2.54
CA SER A 558 -11.89 25.74 -2.93
C SER A 558 -11.47 24.29 -3.25
N ASP A 559 -10.40 24.11 -4.01
CA ASP A 559 -9.84 22.79 -4.34
C ASP A 559 -9.36 22.07 -3.07
N PHE A 560 -8.68 22.78 -2.16
CA PHE A 560 -8.28 22.25 -0.87
C PHE A 560 -9.49 21.83 -0.03
N ALA A 561 -10.51 22.69 0.10
CA ALA A 561 -11.71 22.38 0.88
C ALA A 561 -12.46 21.17 0.33
N ARG A 562 -12.55 21.02 -0.99
CA ARG A 562 -13.13 19.84 -1.65
C ARG A 562 -12.31 18.58 -1.37
N ALA A 563 -10.98 18.64 -1.57
CA ALA A 563 -10.10 17.51 -1.30
C ALA A 563 -10.15 17.09 0.18
N HIS A 564 -10.14 18.06 1.09
CA HIS A 564 -10.25 17.87 2.53
C HIS A 564 -11.60 17.21 2.90
N SER A 565 -12.71 17.70 2.35
CA SER A 565 -14.04 17.11 2.59
C SER A 565 -14.18 15.71 2.03
N GLN A 566 -13.58 15.42 0.87
CA GLN A 566 -13.61 14.08 0.30
C GLN A 566 -12.80 13.09 1.14
N LEU A 567 -11.64 13.52 1.64
CA LEU A 567 -10.73 12.65 2.38
C LEU A 567 -11.17 12.45 3.84
N PHE A 568 -11.69 13.51 4.47
CA PHE A 568 -11.93 13.55 5.91
C PHE A 568 -13.41 13.65 6.30
N GLY A 569 -14.31 13.86 5.34
CA GLY A 569 -15.75 13.95 5.57
C GLY A 569 -16.24 15.33 6.03
N PHE A 570 -15.35 16.32 6.13
CA PHE A 570 -15.69 17.70 6.52
C PHE A 570 -14.75 18.73 5.86
N THR A 571 -15.19 19.99 5.74
CA THR A 571 -14.36 21.09 5.24
C THR A 571 -13.55 21.74 6.36
N PRO A 572 -12.39 22.35 6.08
CA PRO A 572 -11.53 22.95 7.11
C PRO A 572 -12.13 24.19 7.79
N GLY A 573 -13.29 24.69 7.34
CA GLY A 573 -13.92 25.90 7.88
C GLY A 573 -13.00 27.12 7.78
N ASP A 574 -12.89 27.88 8.87
CA ASP A 574 -12.06 29.08 8.99
C ASP A 574 -10.61 28.79 9.42
N ALA A 575 -10.16 27.53 9.34
CA ALA A 575 -8.82 27.16 9.77
C ALA A 575 -7.74 27.87 8.92
N GLN A 576 -6.65 28.26 9.56
CA GLN A 576 -5.50 28.84 8.87
C GLN A 576 -4.86 27.79 7.97
N LEU A 577 -4.50 28.18 6.75
CA LEU A 577 -3.85 27.29 5.78
C LEU A 577 -2.38 27.65 5.61
N MET A 578 -1.56 26.67 5.26
CA MET A 578 -0.14 26.82 4.92
C MET A 578 0.16 26.18 3.56
N ILE A 579 1.07 26.79 2.82
CA ILE A 579 1.71 26.16 1.64
C ILE A 579 2.94 25.42 2.15
N GLU A 580 2.90 24.10 2.11
CA GLU A 580 4.01 23.22 2.52
C GLU A 580 5.11 23.19 1.46
N SER A 581 4.74 22.91 0.21
CA SER A 581 5.68 22.80 -0.91
C SER A 581 5.01 23.21 -2.21
N VAL A 582 5.84 23.47 -3.23
CA VAL A 582 5.43 23.64 -4.62
C VAL A 582 6.19 22.69 -5.50
N ALA A 583 5.50 22.13 -6.49
CA ALA A 583 6.08 21.24 -7.47
C ALA A 583 5.71 21.64 -8.89
N ALA A 584 6.65 21.44 -9.80
CA ALA A 584 6.45 21.56 -11.24
C ALA A 584 6.82 20.24 -11.91
N GLU A 585 5.91 19.75 -12.75
CA GLU A 585 6.10 18.55 -13.55
C GLU A 585 6.08 18.93 -15.03
N ALA A 586 7.14 18.57 -15.74
CA ALA A 586 7.23 18.68 -17.18
C ALA A 586 7.05 17.30 -17.81
N GLU A 587 6.31 17.23 -18.91
CA GLU A 587 6.08 16.03 -19.71
C GLU A 587 6.31 16.30 -21.19
N ALA A 588 6.88 15.33 -21.88
CA ALA A 588 7.02 15.38 -23.34
C ALA A 588 6.97 13.98 -23.95
N ASP A 589 6.57 13.92 -25.21
CA ASP A 589 6.68 12.69 -25.98
C ASP A 589 8.16 12.29 -26.15
N PRO A 590 8.53 11.02 -25.91
CA PRO A 590 9.88 10.54 -26.14
C PRO A 590 10.20 10.54 -27.65
N PRO A 591 11.49 10.56 -28.03
CA PRO A 591 11.90 10.35 -29.42
C PRO A 591 11.26 9.09 -30.00
N GLY A 592 10.58 9.24 -31.14
CA GLY A 592 9.89 8.13 -31.79
C GLY A 592 8.47 7.87 -31.30
N ALA A 593 7.88 8.69 -30.41
CA ALA A 593 6.46 8.58 -30.10
C ALA A 593 5.60 8.59 -31.38
N GLY A 594 4.61 7.70 -31.43
CA GLY A 594 3.75 7.54 -32.60
C GLY A 594 2.67 6.49 -32.38
N GLY A 595 1.70 6.45 -33.29
CA GLY A 595 0.64 5.44 -33.26
C GLY A 595 1.22 4.03 -33.39
N TRP A 596 0.50 3.06 -32.83
CA TRP A 596 0.74 1.64 -33.01
C TRP A 596 -0.59 0.99 -33.39
N SER A 597 -0.52 -0.16 -34.05
CA SER A 597 -1.71 -0.94 -34.37
C SER A 597 -1.50 -2.40 -34.00
N LEU A 598 -2.58 -3.02 -33.53
CA LEU A 598 -2.65 -4.45 -33.36
C LEU A 598 -3.23 -5.06 -34.64
N ALA A 599 -2.61 -6.13 -35.13
CA ALA A 599 -3.19 -6.93 -36.20
C ALA A 599 -4.32 -7.78 -35.61
N LEU A 600 -5.57 -7.42 -35.92
CA LEU A 600 -6.76 -8.18 -35.52
C LEU A 600 -7.20 -9.13 -36.64
N PRO A 601 -7.83 -10.27 -36.29
CA PRO A 601 -8.48 -11.13 -37.27
C PRO A 601 -9.54 -10.36 -38.06
N ASP A 602 -9.58 -10.54 -39.38
CA ASP A 602 -10.59 -9.94 -40.27
C ASP A 602 -11.90 -10.77 -40.30
N THR A 603 -12.18 -11.50 -39.23
CA THR A 603 -13.36 -12.34 -39.10
C THR A 603 -14.57 -11.52 -38.69
N MET A 604 -15.65 -11.63 -39.48
CA MET A 604 -16.92 -10.97 -39.22
C MET A 604 -17.87 -11.91 -38.47
N GLY A 605 -18.41 -11.44 -37.33
CA GLY A 605 -19.39 -12.17 -36.52
C GLY A 605 -18.83 -12.74 -35.22
N ASP A 606 -19.71 -13.39 -34.46
CA ASP A 606 -19.34 -14.03 -33.19
C ASP A 606 -18.60 -15.35 -33.46
N PRO A 607 -17.54 -15.68 -32.69
CA PRO A 607 -16.74 -16.88 -32.93
C PRO A 607 -17.53 -18.14 -32.56
N GLU A 608 -17.20 -19.26 -33.21
CA GLU A 608 -17.67 -20.57 -32.78
C GLU A 608 -16.76 -21.13 -31.67
N PRO A 609 -17.30 -21.84 -30.67
CA PRO A 609 -16.47 -22.52 -29.69
C PRO A 609 -15.57 -23.55 -30.37
N ARG A 610 -14.27 -23.56 -30.05
CA ARG A 610 -13.35 -24.60 -30.53
C ARG A 610 -13.70 -25.97 -29.94
N ARG A 611 -14.26 -25.98 -28.72
CA ARG A 611 -14.73 -27.17 -28.01
C ARG A 611 -15.68 -26.79 -26.86
N SER A 612 -16.20 -27.79 -26.16
CA SER A 612 -16.83 -27.61 -24.84
C SER A 612 -16.10 -28.46 -23.79
N THR A 613 -16.10 -27.99 -22.55
CA THR A 613 -15.49 -28.64 -21.38
C THR A 613 -16.46 -28.61 -20.18
N GLN A 614 -16.11 -29.26 -19.08
CA GLN A 614 -16.89 -29.19 -17.83
C GLN A 614 -16.21 -28.21 -16.87
N VAL A 615 -17.00 -27.27 -16.34
CA VAL A 615 -16.56 -26.32 -15.30
C VAL A 615 -17.50 -26.44 -14.10
N PHE A 616 -16.94 -26.54 -12.91
CA PHE A 616 -17.71 -26.54 -11.67
C PHE A 616 -17.95 -25.11 -11.19
N SER A 617 -19.21 -24.71 -11.02
CA SER A 617 -19.59 -23.38 -10.56
C SER A 617 -21.01 -23.37 -9.98
N GLY A 618 -21.17 -22.74 -8.82
CA GLY A 618 -22.41 -22.67 -8.08
C GLY A 618 -22.84 -24.05 -7.57
N GLY A 619 -21.89 -24.83 -7.03
CA GLY A 619 -22.14 -26.16 -6.47
C GLY A 619 -22.42 -27.28 -7.49
N GLY A 620 -22.19 -27.07 -8.79
CA GLY A 620 -22.43 -28.10 -9.82
C GLY A 620 -21.59 -27.96 -11.08
N TRP A 621 -21.43 -29.08 -11.79
CA TRP A 621 -20.77 -29.14 -13.10
C TRP A 621 -21.67 -28.61 -14.21
N ARG A 622 -21.12 -27.77 -15.09
CA ARG A 622 -21.80 -27.18 -16.24
C ARG A 622 -20.96 -27.38 -17.50
N SER A 623 -21.62 -27.66 -18.62
CA SER A 623 -20.97 -27.68 -19.93
C SER A 623 -20.66 -26.24 -20.35
N THR A 624 -19.39 -25.93 -20.57
CA THR A 624 -18.91 -24.57 -20.85
C THR A 624 -18.19 -24.55 -22.20
N PRO A 625 -18.52 -23.63 -23.12
CA PRO A 625 -17.80 -23.46 -24.38
C PRO A 625 -16.40 -22.88 -24.14
N VAL A 626 -15.43 -23.33 -24.94
CA VAL A 626 -14.05 -22.81 -24.94
C VAL A 626 -13.75 -22.16 -26.28
N PHE A 627 -13.37 -20.89 -26.25
CA PHE A 627 -12.98 -20.09 -27.40
C PHE A 627 -11.48 -19.76 -27.36
N SER A 628 -10.91 -19.40 -28.51
CA SER A 628 -9.58 -18.79 -28.56
C SER A 628 -9.70 -17.30 -28.81
N LEU A 629 -8.89 -16.49 -28.13
CA LEU A 629 -8.89 -15.03 -28.34
C LEU A 629 -8.57 -14.64 -29.79
N ASP A 630 -7.75 -15.44 -30.47
CA ASP A 630 -7.39 -15.27 -31.88
C ASP A 630 -8.56 -15.41 -32.86
N ASP A 631 -9.70 -15.96 -32.42
CA ASP A 631 -10.89 -16.12 -33.27
C ASP A 631 -11.85 -14.92 -33.14
N PHE A 632 -11.59 -13.98 -32.22
CA PHE A 632 -12.43 -12.78 -32.04
C PHE A 632 -11.97 -11.66 -32.96
N GLY A 633 -12.77 -11.35 -33.98
CA GLY A 633 -12.63 -10.11 -34.76
C GLY A 633 -13.22 -8.89 -34.04
N PRO A 634 -13.02 -7.66 -34.56
CA PRO A 634 -13.67 -6.46 -34.03
C PRO A 634 -15.21 -6.59 -33.98
N GLY A 635 -15.80 -6.29 -32.83
CA GLY A 635 -17.24 -6.38 -32.56
C GLY A 635 -17.74 -7.76 -32.17
N ALA A 636 -16.90 -8.80 -32.25
CA ALA A 636 -17.24 -10.17 -31.90
C ALA A 636 -17.53 -10.34 -30.41
N ARG A 637 -18.53 -11.18 -30.08
CA ARG A 637 -19.07 -11.32 -28.73
C ARG A 637 -19.20 -12.77 -28.28
N CYS A 638 -19.14 -13.00 -26.97
CA CYS A 638 -19.59 -14.24 -26.35
C CYS A 638 -20.24 -13.97 -24.99
N ALA A 639 -21.26 -14.75 -24.63
CA ALA A 639 -21.91 -14.70 -23.32
C ALA A 639 -21.31 -15.75 -22.37
N GLY A 640 -21.20 -15.41 -21.08
CA GLY A 640 -20.86 -16.36 -20.03
C GLY A 640 -22.03 -17.30 -19.69
N PRO A 641 -21.78 -18.48 -19.11
CA PRO A 641 -20.46 -19.00 -18.74
C PRO A 641 -19.64 -19.45 -19.96
N ALA A 642 -18.39 -18.98 -20.06
CA ALA A 642 -17.47 -19.32 -21.17
C ALA A 642 -16.00 -19.24 -20.73
N LEU A 643 -15.13 -19.98 -21.40
CA LEU A 643 -13.66 -19.84 -21.29
C LEU A 643 -13.09 -19.25 -22.57
N ILE A 644 -12.20 -18.28 -22.46
CA ILE A 644 -11.40 -17.78 -23.61
C ILE A 644 -9.93 -18.04 -23.30
N THR A 645 -9.26 -18.80 -24.15
CA THR A 645 -7.85 -19.17 -23.99
C THR A 645 -6.95 -18.31 -24.85
N GLU A 646 -5.79 -17.95 -24.32
CA GLU A 646 -4.69 -17.29 -25.01
C GLU A 646 -3.37 -17.98 -24.64
N PRO A 647 -2.27 -17.84 -25.41
CA PRO A 647 -1.03 -18.59 -25.17
C PRO A 647 -0.44 -18.49 -23.75
N ASN A 648 -0.76 -17.42 -23.01
CA ASN A 648 -0.17 -17.12 -21.70
C ASN A 648 -1.20 -16.97 -20.56
N SER A 649 -2.50 -17.18 -20.80
CA SER A 649 -3.54 -16.94 -19.80
C SER A 649 -4.89 -17.60 -20.19
N THR A 650 -5.81 -17.65 -19.23
CA THR A 650 -7.18 -18.13 -19.44
C THR A 650 -8.15 -17.13 -18.82
N LEU A 651 -9.13 -16.69 -19.61
CA LEU A 651 -10.19 -15.79 -19.19
C LEU A 651 -11.44 -16.58 -18.84
N VAL A 652 -11.95 -16.39 -17.63
CA VAL A 652 -13.21 -17.00 -17.18
C VAL A 652 -14.32 -15.95 -17.28
N ILE A 653 -15.23 -16.13 -18.24
CA ILE A 653 -16.40 -15.27 -18.38
C ILE A 653 -17.51 -15.88 -17.54
N GLU A 654 -17.78 -15.28 -16.39
CA GLU A 654 -18.78 -15.77 -15.43
C GLU A 654 -20.20 -15.64 -15.97
N GLU A 655 -21.13 -16.41 -15.41
CA GLU A 655 -22.54 -16.30 -15.77
C GLU A 655 -23.09 -14.89 -15.48
N GLY A 656 -23.87 -14.35 -16.42
CA GLY A 656 -24.35 -12.97 -16.36
C GLY A 656 -23.34 -11.92 -16.88
N TRP A 657 -22.16 -12.33 -17.34
CA TRP A 657 -21.22 -11.47 -18.06
C TRP A 657 -21.24 -11.72 -19.56
N LYS A 658 -20.85 -10.71 -20.33
CA LYS A 658 -20.68 -10.79 -21.78
C LYS A 658 -19.34 -10.17 -22.16
N ALA A 659 -18.56 -10.85 -22.99
CA ALA A 659 -17.35 -10.31 -23.58
C ALA A 659 -17.64 -9.73 -24.99
N GLU A 660 -16.99 -8.64 -25.33
CA GLU A 660 -17.01 -7.98 -26.64
C GLU A 660 -15.61 -7.46 -26.99
N ARG A 661 -15.11 -7.75 -28.18
CA ARG A 661 -13.81 -7.24 -28.63
C ARG A 661 -13.98 -5.92 -29.38
N LEU A 662 -13.29 -4.88 -28.96
CA LEU A 662 -13.30 -3.56 -29.60
C LEU A 662 -12.35 -3.49 -30.80
N THR A 663 -12.41 -2.40 -31.55
CA THR A 663 -11.59 -2.15 -32.75
C THR A 663 -10.10 -1.92 -32.46
N ASP A 664 -9.76 -1.48 -31.26
CA ASP A 664 -8.37 -1.39 -30.77
C ASP A 664 -7.84 -2.74 -30.24
N GLY A 665 -8.70 -3.76 -30.22
CA GLY A 665 -8.40 -5.10 -29.77
C GLY A 665 -8.76 -5.39 -28.32
N MET A 666 -9.09 -4.37 -27.52
CA MET A 666 -9.48 -4.53 -26.11
C MET A 666 -10.69 -5.47 -26.00
N LEU A 667 -10.60 -6.46 -25.11
CA LEU A 667 -11.75 -7.29 -24.76
C LEU A 667 -12.44 -6.66 -23.54
N VAL A 668 -13.68 -6.22 -23.73
CA VAL A 668 -14.51 -5.60 -22.69
C VAL A 668 -15.51 -6.62 -22.21
N LEU A 669 -15.54 -6.87 -20.90
CA LEU A 669 -16.53 -7.71 -20.26
C LEU A 669 -17.52 -6.81 -19.52
N THR A 670 -18.80 -6.96 -19.84
CA THR A 670 -19.87 -6.16 -19.23
C THR A 670 -20.87 -7.07 -18.53
N ARG A 671 -21.23 -6.71 -17.31
CA ARG A 671 -22.26 -7.41 -16.54
C ARG A 671 -23.65 -7.07 -17.08
N GLN A 672 -24.45 -8.09 -17.42
CA GLN A 672 -25.76 -7.93 -18.05
C GLN A 672 -26.93 -7.87 -17.05
N ALA A 673 -26.76 -8.39 -15.83
CA ALA A 673 -27.76 -8.33 -14.77
C ALA A 673 -27.08 -8.12 -13.40
N ALA A 674 -27.66 -7.25 -12.56
CA ALA A 674 -27.32 -7.23 -11.14
C ALA A 674 -27.76 -8.58 -10.54
N ALA A 675 -26.84 -9.33 -9.93
CA ALA A 675 -27.24 -10.53 -9.21
C ALA A 675 -28.28 -10.15 -8.15
N GLY A 676 -29.33 -10.98 -8.03
CA GLY A 676 -30.20 -10.90 -6.87
C GLY A 676 -29.36 -11.09 -5.60
N LYS A 677 -29.55 -10.23 -4.60
CA LYS A 677 -28.95 -10.45 -3.28
C LYS A 677 -29.49 -11.78 -2.75
N GLU A 678 -28.65 -12.81 -2.68
CA GLU A 678 -29.03 -14.04 -1.98
C GLU A 678 -29.27 -13.71 -0.51
N ALA A 679 -30.38 -14.20 0.05
CA ALA A 679 -30.64 -14.11 1.47
C ALA A 679 -29.54 -14.87 2.22
N GLY A 680 -28.77 -14.17 3.05
CA GLY A 680 -27.72 -14.80 3.84
C GLY A 680 -28.31 -15.75 4.89
N SER A 681 -27.70 -16.94 5.05
CA SER A 681 -27.94 -17.80 6.21
C SER A 681 -27.29 -17.21 7.46
N THR A 682 -27.92 -17.40 8.62
CA THR A 682 -27.38 -17.09 9.96
C THR A 682 -26.58 -18.25 10.55
N GLU A 683 -26.61 -19.43 9.93
CA GLU A 683 -25.90 -20.63 10.37
C GLU A 683 -24.38 -20.46 10.23
N LEU A 684 -23.62 -21.09 11.13
CA LEU A 684 -22.17 -21.08 11.10
C LEU A 684 -21.66 -21.79 9.83
N ASP A 685 -20.89 -21.06 9.03
CA ASP A 685 -20.22 -21.58 7.84
C ASP A 685 -18.75 -21.11 7.86
N PRO A 686 -17.76 -22.02 7.77
CA PRO A 686 -16.34 -21.68 7.88
C PRO A 686 -15.84 -20.63 6.88
N VAL A 687 -16.40 -20.64 5.66
CA VAL A 687 -16.02 -19.69 4.61
C VAL A 687 -16.59 -18.31 4.94
N ARG A 688 -17.90 -18.23 5.20
CA ARG A 688 -18.56 -16.99 5.58
C ARG A 688 -18.02 -16.40 6.88
N LEU A 689 -17.63 -17.23 7.85
CA LEU A 689 -16.99 -16.78 9.08
C LEU A 689 -15.73 -15.98 8.79
N GLU A 690 -14.86 -16.50 7.91
CA GLU A 690 -13.65 -15.78 7.51
C GLU A 690 -13.98 -14.53 6.69
N LEU A 691 -14.97 -14.58 5.79
CA LEU A 691 -15.43 -13.40 5.02
C LEU A 691 -15.90 -12.26 5.95
N PHE A 692 -16.77 -12.56 6.93
CA PHE A 692 -17.27 -11.55 7.87
C PHE A 692 -16.18 -11.05 8.82
N ASN A 693 -15.32 -11.94 9.34
CA ASN A 693 -14.17 -11.56 10.16
C ASN A 693 -13.30 -10.52 9.42
N LYS A 694 -12.96 -10.79 8.17
CA LYS A 694 -12.18 -9.88 7.34
C LYS A 694 -12.88 -8.55 7.07
N ARG A 695 -14.21 -8.57 6.86
CA ARG A 695 -15.00 -7.34 6.67
C ARG A 695 -15.05 -6.48 7.92
N PHE A 696 -15.27 -7.04 9.10
CA PHE A 696 -15.26 -6.27 10.36
C PHE A 696 -13.89 -5.68 10.65
N MET A 697 -12.81 -6.44 10.42
CA MET A 697 -11.43 -5.94 10.53
C MET A 697 -11.18 -4.79 9.56
N SER A 698 -11.65 -4.90 8.31
CA SER A 698 -11.54 -3.82 7.32
C SER A 698 -12.24 -2.53 7.77
N VAL A 699 -13.39 -2.62 8.45
CA VAL A 699 -14.03 -1.43 9.03
C VAL A 699 -13.12 -0.75 10.05
N ALA A 700 -12.57 -1.52 11.00
CA ALA A 700 -11.69 -0.99 12.04
C ALA A 700 -10.40 -0.36 11.46
N GLU A 701 -9.80 -0.98 10.44
CA GLU A 701 -8.60 -0.47 9.76
C GLU A 701 -8.89 0.82 8.96
N GLN A 702 -10.06 0.90 8.30
CA GLN A 702 -10.49 2.12 7.62
C GLN A 702 -10.73 3.27 8.59
N MET A 703 -11.29 2.99 9.77
CA MET A 703 -11.39 3.98 10.85
C MET A 703 -9.98 4.44 11.28
N GLY A 704 -9.03 3.52 11.45
CA GLY A 704 -7.65 3.83 11.82
C GLY A 704 -6.93 4.71 10.80
N THR A 705 -7.08 4.40 9.51
CA THR A 705 -6.53 5.20 8.40
C THR A 705 -7.12 6.61 8.38
N ALA A 706 -8.43 6.75 8.65
CA ALA A 706 -9.08 8.05 8.76
C ALA A 706 -8.52 8.86 9.93
N LEU A 707 -8.32 8.22 11.10
CA LEU A 707 -7.75 8.87 12.29
C LEU A 707 -6.30 9.33 12.06
N GLU A 708 -5.44 8.45 11.55
CA GLU A 708 -4.03 8.75 11.25
C GLU A 708 -3.89 10.00 10.37
N ARG A 709 -4.72 10.13 9.33
CA ARG A 709 -4.60 11.23 8.36
C ARG A 709 -5.22 12.54 8.83
N THR A 710 -6.21 12.49 9.74
CA THR A 710 -6.92 13.67 10.26
C THR A 710 -6.33 14.21 11.56
N ALA A 711 -5.59 13.40 12.30
CA ALA A 711 -5.00 13.82 13.58
C ALA A 711 -3.94 14.91 13.39
N HIS A 712 -3.83 15.76 14.41
CA HIS A 712 -2.86 16.86 14.49
C HIS A 712 -1.64 16.50 15.34
N SER A 713 -1.79 15.63 16.34
CA SER A 713 -0.66 15.23 17.19
C SER A 713 0.24 14.19 16.54
N VAL A 714 1.55 14.35 16.73
CA VAL A 714 2.58 13.37 16.33
C VAL A 714 2.33 12.00 16.97
N ASN A 715 1.77 11.95 18.17
CA ASN A 715 1.47 10.70 18.88
C ASN A 715 0.44 9.84 18.13
N ILE A 716 -0.66 10.43 17.68
CA ILE A 716 -1.68 9.69 16.94
C ILE A 716 -1.22 9.47 15.49
N LYS A 717 -0.70 10.51 14.83
CA LYS A 717 -0.40 10.47 13.41
C LYS A 717 0.84 9.67 13.03
N GLU A 718 1.96 9.84 13.75
CA GLU A 718 3.24 9.24 13.37
C GLU A 718 3.61 8.05 14.25
N ARG A 719 3.40 8.16 15.57
CA ARG A 719 3.65 7.04 16.49
C ARG A 719 2.55 5.99 16.46
N LEU A 720 1.41 6.31 15.83
CA LEU A 720 0.22 5.45 15.70
C LEU A 720 -0.30 4.97 17.07
N ASP A 721 -0.21 5.84 18.08
CA ASP A 721 -0.68 5.55 19.43
C ASP A 721 -2.20 5.82 19.54
N PHE A 722 -2.96 4.97 18.84
CA PHE A 722 -4.42 5.00 18.82
C PHE A 722 -4.98 3.60 18.61
N SER A 723 -6.29 3.42 18.72
CA SER A 723 -6.98 2.21 18.27
C SER A 723 -8.42 2.51 17.87
N CYS A 724 -8.89 1.82 16.85
CA CYS A 724 -10.24 1.94 16.31
C CYS A 724 -10.91 0.57 16.34
N ALA A 725 -12.15 0.52 16.82
CA ALA A 725 -12.82 -0.74 17.07
C ALA A 725 -14.32 -0.71 16.78
N VAL A 726 -14.84 -1.88 16.39
CA VAL A 726 -16.25 -2.18 16.16
C VAL A 726 -16.74 -3.08 17.30
N PHE A 727 -17.94 -2.78 17.80
CA PHE A 727 -18.57 -3.51 18.90
C PHE A 727 -20.01 -3.91 18.54
N ASP A 728 -20.47 -5.02 19.10
CA ASP A 728 -21.86 -5.45 19.03
C ASP A 728 -22.81 -4.50 19.79
N ALA A 729 -24.10 -4.81 19.83
CA ALA A 729 -25.11 -3.98 20.50
C ALA A 729 -24.87 -3.79 22.02
N ASP A 730 -24.21 -4.76 22.66
CA ASP A 730 -23.93 -4.82 24.10
C ASP A 730 -22.54 -4.26 24.46
N GLY A 731 -21.80 -3.74 23.47
CA GLY A 731 -20.46 -3.21 23.64
C GLY A 731 -19.37 -4.30 23.77
N GLY A 732 -19.64 -5.52 23.30
CA GLY A 732 -18.64 -6.57 23.12
C GLY A 732 -17.78 -6.31 21.90
N LEU A 733 -16.45 -6.43 22.03
CA LEU A 733 -15.53 -6.20 20.94
C LEU A 733 -15.72 -7.25 19.83
N VAL A 734 -15.85 -6.79 18.58
CA VAL A 734 -15.94 -7.64 17.38
C VAL A 734 -14.65 -7.59 16.57
N ALA A 735 -14.13 -6.39 16.34
CA ALA A 735 -12.90 -6.16 15.58
C ALA A 735 -12.15 -4.92 16.08
N ASN A 736 -10.82 -4.96 16.06
CA ASN A 736 -9.95 -3.86 16.47
C ASN A 736 -8.72 -3.81 15.54
N ALA A 737 -8.41 -2.64 15.00
CA ALA A 737 -7.20 -2.44 14.21
C ALA A 737 -5.95 -2.53 15.10
N PRO A 738 -4.92 -3.33 14.73
CA PRO A 738 -3.81 -3.67 15.61
C PRO A 738 -2.74 -2.57 15.67
N HIS A 739 -3.05 -1.46 16.34
CA HIS A 739 -2.12 -0.33 16.50
C HIS A 739 -1.44 -0.34 17.87
N MET A 740 -2.19 -0.56 18.96
CA MET A 740 -1.64 -0.56 20.32
C MET A 740 -2.24 -1.69 21.19
N PRO A 741 -1.45 -2.68 21.65
CA PRO A 741 -1.94 -3.83 22.40
C PRO A 741 -2.74 -3.49 23.66
N VAL A 742 -2.35 -2.43 24.38
CA VAL A 742 -2.98 -2.03 25.65
C VAL A 742 -4.44 -1.58 25.49
N HIS A 743 -4.86 -1.24 24.27
CA HIS A 743 -6.24 -0.83 23.98
C HIS A 743 -7.21 -2.02 23.82
N LEU A 744 -6.70 -3.22 23.50
CA LEU A 744 -7.53 -4.39 23.11
C LEU A 744 -8.54 -4.80 24.19
N GLY A 745 -8.14 -4.83 25.46
CA GLY A 745 -9.04 -5.20 26.57
C GLY A 745 -9.84 -4.03 27.14
N SER A 746 -9.31 -2.81 27.05
CA SER A 746 -9.80 -1.66 27.81
C SER A 746 -10.92 -0.88 27.11
N MET A 747 -10.96 -0.86 25.77
CA MET A 747 -11.99 -0.10 25.03
C MET A 747 -13.42 -0.64 25.24
N SER A 748 -13.60 -1.96 25.38
CA SER A 748 -14.92 -2.55 25.69
C SER A 748 -15.49 -2.02 27.02
N ALA A 749 -14.62 -1.79 28.01
CA ALA A 749 -15.02 -1.20 29.28
C ALA A 749 -15.46 0.27 29.11
N SER A 750 -14.78 1.05 28.26
CA SER A 750 -15.18 2.42 27.95
C SER A 750 -16.51 2.51 27.22
N VAL A 751 -16.75 1.65 26.24
CA VAL A 751 -18.04 1.61 25.52
C VAL A 751 -19.18 1.27 26.48
N LYS A 752 -19.00 0.25 27.34
CA LYS A 752 -20.01 -0.15 28.32
C LYS A 752 -20.25 0.94 29.38
N ALA A 753 -19.22 1.63 29.83
CA ALA A 753 -19.34 2.76 30.75
C ALA A 753 -20.11 3.93 30.12
N ALA A 754 -19.79 4.29 28.87
CA ALA A 754 -20.49 5.34 28.13
C ALA A 754 -21.97 4.99 27.89
N ALA A 755 -22.26 3.74 27.49
CA ALA A 755 -23.62 3.25 27.27
C ALA A 755 -24.46 3.26 28.57
N ALA A 756 -23.86 2.94 29.71
CA ALA A 756 -24.52 2.98 31.01
C ALA A 756 -24.74 4.42 31.52
N ALA A 757 -23.79 5.32 31.28
CA ALA A 757 -23.88 6.72 31.68
C ALA A 757 -24.87 7.53 30.83
N HIS A 758 -25.00 7.19 29.54
CA HIS A 758 -25.87 7.87 28.58
C HIS A 758 -26.73 6.87 27.81
N PRO A 759 -27.79 6.31 28.44
CA PRO A 759 -28.69 5.35 27.79
C PRO A 759 -29.51 5.99 26.66
N ASP A 760 -29.58 7.32 26.61
CA ASP A 760 -30.38 8.15 25.72
C ASP A 760 -29.60 8.74 24.52
N LEU A 761 -28.36 8.32 24.28
CA LEU A 761 -27.59 8.77 23.10
C LEU A 761 -28.36 8.46 21.81
N GLY A 762 -28.64 9.52 21.03
CA GLY A 762 -29.34 9.43 19.76
C GLY A 762 -28.39 9.41 18.55
N PRO A 763 -28.95 9.30 17.33
CA PRO A 763 -28.18 9.44 16.09
C PRO A 763 -27.39 10.75 16.06
N GLY A 764 -26.10 10.68 15.74
CA GLY A 764 -25.21 11.83 15.68
C GLY A 764 -24.72 12.33 17.04
N ASP A 765 -24.95 11.59 18.13
CA ASP A 765 -24.36 11.89 19.44
C ASP A 765 -23.01 11.17 19.62
N ALA A 766 -22.13 11.74 20.44
CA ALA A 766 -20.87 11.09 20.83
C ALA A 766 -20.43 11.46 22.25
N VAL A 767 -19.73 10.55 22.91
CA VAL A 767 -19.21 10.70 24.27
C VAL A 767 -17.70 10.49 24.29
N ALA A 768 -16.98 11.30 25.08
CA ALA A 768 -15.57 11.12 25.35
C ALA A 768 -15.31 10.63 26.78
N VAL A 769 -14.35 9.71 26.91
CA VAL A 769 -13.95 9.03 28.16
C VAL A 769 -12.42 9.04 28.26
N ASN A 770 -11.85 9.54 29.36
CA ASN A 770 -10.42 9.34 29.66
C ASN A 770 -10.16 8.80 31.08
N ALA A 771 -11.16 8.83 31.95
CA ALA A 771 -11.02 8.33 33.31
C ALA A 771 -10.61 6.84 33.32
N PRO A 772 -9.50 6.48 33.99
CA PRO A 772 -9.04 5.09 34.04
C PRO A 772 -10.04 4.12 34.67
N TYR A 773 -10.95 4.66 35.49
CA TYR A 773 -12.01 3.92 36.16
C TYR A 773 -13.16 3.51 35.23
N ASP A 774 -13.30 4.17 34.08
CA ASP A 774 -14.32 3.92 33.05
C ASP A 774 -13.68 3.30 31.80
N GLY A 775 -12.67 2.43 31.99
CA GLY A 775 -11.99 1.75 30.90
C GLY A 775 -10.88 2.54 30.22
N GLY A 776 -10.58 3.77 30.67
CA GLY A 776 -9.36 4.48 30.26
C GLY A 776 -8.10 3.72 30.69
N THR A 777 -7.02 3.93 29.96
CA THR A 777 -5.69 3.34 30.20
C THR A 777 -4.82 4.30 31.01
N HIS A 778 -4.80 5.56 30.63
CA HIS A 778 -4.30 6.72 31.39
C HIS A 778 -4.96 8.01 30.86
N LEU A 779 -4.82 9.15 31.54
CA LEU A 779 -5.54 10.39 31.17
C LEU A 779 -5.31 10.88 29.73
N PRO A 780 -4.10 10.76 29.14
CA PRO A 780 -3.88 11.09 27.74
C PRO A 780 -4.70 10.27 26.74
N ASP A 781 -5.17 9.08 27.12
CA ASP A 781 -5.90 8.18 26.22
C ASP A 781 -7.39 8.52 26.28
N ILE A 782 -7.81 9.35 25.34
CA ILE A 782 -9.21 9.78 25.23
C ILE A 782 -9.92 8.83 24.27
N THR A 783 -11.01 8.22 24.71
CA THR A 783 -11.86 7.33 23.92
C THR A 783 -13.13 8.06 23.50
N ILE A 784 -13.35 8.19 22.20
CA ILE A 784 -14.62 8.65 21.60
C ILE A 784 -15.50 7.43 21.31
N VAL A 785 -16.73 7.44 21.82
CA VAL A 785 -17.73 6.38 21.66
C VAL A 785 -18.93 6.93 20.90
N VAL A 786 -19.32 6.25 19.81
CA VAL A 786 -20.44 6.65 18.94
C VAL A 786 -21.39 5.47 18.73
N PRO A 787 -22.70 5.63 19.00
CA PRO A 787 -23.71 4.63 18.66
C PRO A 787 -23.99 4.62 17.15
N VAL A 788 -24.17 3.42 16.59
CA VAL A 788 -24.57 3.23 15.19
C VAL A 788 -26.06 2.88 15.15
N PHE A 789 -26.82 3.59 14.33
CA PHE A 789 -28.27 3.45 14.22
C PHE A 789 -28.69 2.94 12.85
N ASP A 790 -29.87 2.30 12.81
CA ASP A 790 -30.61 2.07 11.58
C ASP A 790 -31.40 3.33 11.20
N ASP A 791 -31.15 3.87 10.02
CA ASP A 791 -31.84 5.06 9.51
C ASP A 791 -33.36 4.84 9.36
N ALA A 792 -33.79 3.60 9.11
CA ALA A 792 -35.20 3.28 8.89
C ALA A 792 -35.98 3.10 10.20
N SER A 793 -35.48 2.29 11.14
CA SER A 793 -36.17 1.99 12.41
C SER A 793 -35.81 2.94 13.57
N GLY A 794 -34.71 3.68 13.47
CA GLY A 794 -34.17 4.47 14.58
C GLY A 794 -33.64 3.62 15.74
N GLN A 795 -33.47 2.31 15.56
CA GLN A 795 -32.91 1.42 16.57
C GLN A 795 -31.38 1.50 16.57
N ARG A 796 -30.77 1.54 17.76
CA ARG A 796 -29.32 1.36 17.90
C ARG A 796 -28.93 -0.07 17.54
N LEU A 797 -28.02 -0.20 16.59
CA LEU A 797 -27.57 -1.49 16.08
C LEU A 797 -26.28 -1.96 16.77
N PHE A 798 -25.28 -1.07 16.84
CA PHE A 798 -23.89 -1.39 17.18
C PHE A 798 -23.22 -0.18 17.87
N TRP A 799 -21.94 -0.33 18.25
CA TRP A 799 -21.09 0.79 18.63
C TRP A 799 -19.80 0.80 17.82
N VAL A 800 -19.25 2.00 17.64
CA VAL A 800 -17.89 2.21 17.15
C VAL A 800 -17.16 3.13 18.11
N ALA A 801 -15.87 2.89 18.30
CA ALA A 801 -15.05 3.74 19.15
C ALA A 801 -13.64 3.95 18.59
N ALA A 802 -13.08 5.11 18.89
CA ALA A 802 -11.71 5.48 18.56
C ALA A 802 -11.03 6.03 19.82
N ARG A 803 -9.88 5.46 20.19
CA ARG A 803 -9.03 5.94 21.28
C ARG A 803 -7.74 6.50 20.71
N GLY A 804 -7.28 7.64 21.18
CA GLY A 804 -6.00 8.25 20.77
C GLY A 804 -5.25 8.82 21.96
N HIS A 805 -3.92 8.74 21.91
CA HIS A 805 -3.05 9.32 22.93
C HIS A 805 -2.78 10.80 22.64
N HIS A 806 -3.38 11.69 23.42
CA HIS A 806 -3.17 13.12 23.29
C HIS A 806 -1.85 13.55 23.93
N ALA A 807 -1.05 14.36 23.22
CA ALA A 807 0.28 14.77 23.66
C ALA A 807 0.31 15.56 24.98
N ASP A 808 -0.78 16.27 25.29
CA ASP A 808 -0.96 17.02 26.53
C ASP A 808 -2.45 17.02 26.91
N VAL A 809 -2.75 16.69 28.16
CA VAL A 809 -4.08 16.87 28.78
C VAL A 809 -3.95 17.68 30.08
N GLY A 810 -2.85 18.43 30.22
CA GLY A 810 -2.49 19.17 31.42
C GLY A 810 -1.48 18.45 32.31
N GLY A 811 -1.64 18.58 33.62
CA GLY A 811 -0.77 17.97 34.63
C GLY A 811 0.36 18.90 35.10
N ILE A 812 1.14 18.46 36.08
CA ILE A 812 2.20 19.28 36.70
C ILE A 812 3.41 19.53 35.79
N ALA A 813 3.59 18.72 34.75
CA ALA A 813 4.66 18.84 33.76
C ALA A 813 4.13 18.54 32.34
N PRO A 814 4.73 19.12 31.30
CA PRO A 814 4.41 18.77 29.90
C PRO A 814 4.93 17.37 29.53
N GLY A 815 4.31 16.75 28.52
CA GLY A 815 4.75 15.46 27.96
C GLY A 815 3.91 14.24 28.35
N SER A 816 2.58 14.41 28.41
CA SER A 816 1.52 13.41 28.67
C SER A 816 1.55 12.61 29.97
N MET A 817 2.71 12.26 30.51
CA MET A 817 2.86 11.45 31.73
C MET A 817 3.85 12.11 32.71
N PRO A 818 3.40 12.98 33.63
CA PRO A 818 4.30 13.66 34.55
C PRO A 818 4.98 12.65 35.50
N PRO A 819 6.31 12.48 35.45
CA PRO A 819 7.00 11.38 36.14
C PRO A 819 6.99 11.49 37.67
N PHE A 820 6.63 12.67 38.20
CA PHE A 820 6.65 12.98 39.63
C PHE A 820 5.24 13.20 40.22
N SER A 821 4.17 12.89 39.49
CA SER A 821 2.83 12.95 40.05
C SER A 821 2.63 11.88 41.12
N THR A 822 1.86 12.23 42.14
CA THR A 822 1.51 11.41 43.30
C THR A 822 0.01 11.19 43.43
N THR A 823 -0.79 12.03 42.76
CA THR A 823 -2.24 11.88 42.59
C THR A 823 -2.63 12.02 41.13
N ILE A 824 -3.78 11.46 40.74
CA ILE A 824 -4.26 11.52 39.36
C ILE A 824 -4.60 12.96 38.92
N ASP A 825 -4.97 13.84 39.85
CA ASP A 825 -5.24 15.25 39.53
C ASP A 825 -3.96 15.98 39.07
N GLU A 826 -2.78 15.56 39.55
CA GLU A 826 -1.48 16.07 39.10
C GLU A 826 -1.09 15.58 37.69
N GLU A 827 -1.81 14.59 37.15
CA GLU A 827 -1.60 14.04 35.80
C GLU A 827 -2.37 14.79 34.72
N GLY A 828 -3.34 15.62 35.10
CA GLY A 828 -4.08 16.51 34.20
C GLY A 828 -5.58 16.41 34.34
N VAL A 829 -6.27 16.76 33.26
CA VAL A 829 -7.73 16.85 33.24
C VAL A 829 -8.34 15.45 33.18
N LEU A 830 -9.11 15.11 34.21
CA LEU A 830 -9.87 13.87 34.30
C LEU A 830 -11.35 14.11 34.00
N PHE A 831 -11.91 13.35 33.06
CA PHE A 831 -13.34 13.33 32.76
C PHE A 831 -13.85 11.92 32.46
N ARG A 832 -15.08 11.64 32.90
CA ARG A 832 -15.65 10.29 32.89
C ARG A 832 -16.38 9.96 31.59
N ASN A 833 -17.48 10.66 31.30
CA ASN A 833 -18.31 10.39 30.13
C ASN A 833 -18.92 11.72 29.66
N ILE A 834 -18.13 12.61 29.07
CA ILE A 834 -18.63 13.92 28.64
C ILE A 834 -19.25 13.80 27.25
N LYS A 835 -20.42 14.41 27.04
CA LYS A 835 -21.00 14.51 25.69
C LYS A 835 -20.18 15.52 24.89
N VAL A 836 -19.63 15.09 23.76
CA VAL A 836 -18.79 15.94 22.88
C VAL A 836 -19.46 16.26 21.55
N MET A 837 -20.50 15.52 21.19
CA MET A 837 -21.30 15.77 20.00
C MET A 837 -22.78 15.55 20.33
N ALA A 838 -23.64 16.44 19.82
CA ALA A 838 -25.09 16.31 19.93
C ALA A 838 -25.74 16.57 18.57
N GLY A 839 -26.51 15.61 18.06
CA GLY A 839 -27.21 15.74 16.77
C GLY A 839 -26.29 16.13 15.60
N GLY A 840 -25.07 15.59 15.57
CA GLY A 840 -24.05 15.86 14.56
C GLY A 840 -23.27 17.17 14.75
N GLN A 841 -23.51 17.93 15.81
CA GLN A 841 -22.79 19.17 16.11
C GLN A 841 -21.77 18.96 17.24
N PHE A 842 -20.51 19.33 16.99
CA PHE A 842 -19.45 19.27 17.99
C PHE A 842 -19.66 20.34 19.08
N LEU A 843 -19.60 19.93 20.34
CA LEU A 843 -19.86 20.79 21.51
C LEU A 843 -18.58 21.52 21.96
N ASP A 844 -18.04 22.36 21.06
CA ASP A 844 -16.71 22.98 21.19
C ASP A 844 -16.49 23.67 22.55
N ARG A 845 -17.44 24.51 22.96
CA ARG A 845 -17.38 25.21 24.24
C ARG A 845 -17.35 24.25 25.43
N ALA A 846 -18.22 23.24 25.44
CA ALA A 846 -18.30 22.29 26.55
C ALA A 846 -17.01 21.48 26.70
N VAL A 847 -16.41 21.07 25.57
CA VAL A 847 -15.12 20.35 25.56
C VAL A 847 -14.01 21.27 26.09
N ARG A 848 -13.94 22.51 25.63
CA ARG A 848 -12.93 23.49 26.10
C ARG A 848 -13.09 23.84 27.56
N ASP A 849 -14.32 23.97 28.05
CA ASP A 849 -14.59 24.22 29.47
C ASP A 849 -14.06 23.06 30.34
N VAL A 850 -14.17 21.82 29.88
CA VAL A 850 -13.58 20.65 30.55
C VAL A 850 -12.06 20.66 30.48
N LEU A 851 -11.48 20.88 29.30
CA LEU A 851 -10.01 20.92 29.12
C LEU A 851 -9.35 22.09 29.88
N GLY A 852 -10.08 23.18 30.11
CA GLY A 852 -9.66 24.32 30.92
C GLY A 852 -9.97 24.18 32.42
N SER A 853 -10.48 23.03 32.86
CA SER A 853 -10.85 22.80 34.26
C SER A 853 -9.71 22.19 35.08
N GLY A 854 -9.91 22.09 36.40
CA GLY A 854 -8.95 21.50 37.32
C GLY A 854 -7.80 22.44 37.70
N ALA A 855 -6.89 21.94 38.54
CA ALA A 855 -5.71 22.71 38.98
C ALA A 855 -4.61 22.77 37.91
N TYR A 856 -4.59 21.80 36.99
CA TYR A 856 -3.57 21.63 35.96
C TYR A 856 -4.24 21.42 34.59
N PRO A 857 -4.81 22.48 33.99
CA PRO A 857 -5.56 22.40 32.73
C PRO A 857 -4.66 22.04 31.54
N ALA A 858 -5.29 21.61 30.45
CA ALA A 858 -4.60 21.32 29.19
C ALA A 858 -3.88 22.57 28.66
N ARG A 859 -2.61 22.41 28.25
CA ARG A 859 -1.78 23.51 27.76
C ARG A 859 -2.08 23.88 26.31
N ASN A 860 -2.56 22.91 25.52
CA ASN A 860 -2.88 23.07 24.11
C ASN A 860 -4.27 22.49 23.78
N PRO A 861 -5.36 23.09 24.30
CA PRO A 861 -6.71 22.60 24.09
C PRO A 861 -7.15 22.60 22.62
N ASP A 862 -6.53 23.43 21.77
CA ASP A 862 -6.79 23.44 20.33
C ASP A 862 -6.37 22.14 19.66
N GLN A 863 -5.20 21.61 20.01
CA GLN A 863 -4.75 20.30 19.52
C GLN A 863 -5.62 19.16 20.06
N ASN A 864 -6.01 19.21 21.34
CA ASN A 864 -6.94 18.22 21.90
C ASN A 864 -8.27 18.17 21.13
N VAL A 865 -8.86 19.34 20.85
CA VAL A 865 -10.11 19.44 20.09
C VAL A 865 -9.94 18.94 18.65
N ALA A 866 -8.81 19.25 18.00
CA ALA A 866 -8.53 18.78 16.66
C ALA A 866 -8.43 17.24 16.61
N ASP A 867 -7.70 16.62 17.55
CA ASP A 867 -7.58 15.17 17.64
C ASP A 867 -8.92 14.49 18.00
N MET A 868 -9.76 15.10 18.86
CA MET A 868 -11.10 14.58 19.12
C MET A 868 -12.00 14.62 17.87
N LYS A 869 -11.90 15.67 17.05
CA LYS A 869 -12.61 15.76 15.76
C LYS A 869 -12.11 14.70 14.78
N ALA A 870 -10.80 14.43 14.75
CA ALA A 870 -10.22 13.33 13.98
C ALA A 870 -10.79 11.95 14.41
N GLN A 871 -10.90 11.70 15.72
CA GLN A 871 -11.52 10.48 16.26
C GLN A 871 -13.01 10.37 15.89
N LEU A 872 -13.76 11.48 15.90
CA LEU A 872 -15.15 11.51 15.46
C LEU A 872 -15.29 11.18 13.97
N ALA A 873 -14.40 11.70 13.13
CA ALA A 873 -14.36 11.38 11.69
C ALA A 873 -14.08 9.88 11.46
N ALA A 874 -13.17 9.29 12.23
CA ALA A 874 -12.93 7.85 12.21
C ALA A 874 -14.18 7.06 12.62
N CYS A 875 -14.86 7.43 13.70
CA CYS A 875 -16.11 6.78 14.11
C CYS A 875 -17.23 6.91 13.06
N ALA A 876 -17.39 8.09 12.45
CA ALA A 876 -18.37 8.28 11.38
C ALA A 876 -18.09 7.37 10.17
N LYS A 877 -16.81 7.19 9.83
CA LYS A 877 -16.38 6.23 8.79
C LYS A 877 -16.80 4.81 9.15
N GLY A 878 -16.54 4.37 10.39
CA GLY A 878 -16.94 3.04 10.86
C GLY A 878 -18.45 2.79 10.80
N ALA A 879 -19.24 3.77 11.26
CA ALA A 879 -20.70 3.71 11.22
C ALA A 879 -21.24 3.55 9.78
N ALA A 880 -20.69 4.30 8.82
CA ALA A 880 -21.10 4.24 7.42
C ALA A 880 -20.79 2.89 6.75
N GLU A 881 -19.63 2.29 7.04
CA GLU A 881 -19.28 0.96 6.51
C GLU A 881 -20.16 -0.15 7.09
N LEU A 882 -20.47 -0.09 8.39
CA LEU A 882 -21.41 -1.03 9.02
C LEU A 882 -22.82 -0.90 8.45
N GLY A 883 -23.29 0.33 8.22
CA GLY A 883 -24.57 0.59 7.55
C GLY A 883 -24.64 -0.06 6.16
N ARG A 884 -23.58 0.09 5.35
CA ARG A 884 -23.49 -0.59 4.03
C ARG A 884 -23.51 -2.11 4.17
N MET A 885 -22.78 -2.67 5.14
CA MET A 885 -22.78 -4.11 5.38
C MET A 885 -24.19 -4.64 5.74
N VAL A 886 -24.94 -3.90 6.56
CA VAL A 886 -26.35 -4.23 6.88
C VAL A 886 -27.23 -4.15 5.63
N CYS A 887 -27.06 -3.13 4.79
CA CYS A 887 -27.77 -3.02 3.51
C CYS A 887 -27.50 -4.19 2.57
N ASP A 888 -26.29 -4.77 2.61
CA ASP A 888 -25.86 -5.83 1.70
C ASP A 888 -26.22 -7.24 2.17
N HIS A 889 -26.16 -7.50 3.47
CA HIS A 889 -26.33 -8.85 4.02
C HIS A 889 -27.58 -9.02 4.89
N GLY A 890 -28.22 -7.92 5.28
CA GLY A 890 -29.30 -7.92 6.26
C GLY A 890 -28.78 -7.93 7.70
N LEU A 891 -29.52 -7.27 8.59
CA LEU A 891 -29.13 -7.07 9.98
C LEU A 891 -28.93 -8.38 10.76
N ASP A 892 -29.84 -9.35 10.58
CA ASP A 892 -29.80 -10.62 11.31
C ASP A 892 -28.55 -11.44 10.99
N VAL A 893 -28.14 -11.44 9.73
CA VAL A 893 -26.90 -12.11 9.29
C VAL A 893 -25.68 -11.42 9.87
N VAL A 894 -25.60 -10.08 9.78
CA VAL A 894 -24.49 -9.32 10.35
C VAL A 894 -24.35 -9.58 11.84
N ARG A 895 -25.45 -9.55 12.60
CA ARG A 895 -25.45 -9.84 14.05
C ARG A 895 -25.01 -11.27 14.36
N ALA A 896 -25.53 -12.26 13.62
CA ALA A 896 -25.15 -13.65 13.81
C ALA A 896 -23.64 -13.85 13.60
N TYR A 897 -23.07 -13.27 12.54
CA TYR A 897 -21.64 -13.39 12.26
C TYR A 897 -20.74 -12.58 13.18
N MET A 898 -21.20 -11.46 13.77
CA MET A 898 -20.48 -10.83 14.89
C MET A 898 -20.31 -11.81 16.05
N GLY A 899 -21.39 -12.51 16.44
CA GLY A 899 -21.35 -13.54 17.47
C GLY A 899 -20.44 -14.72 17.10
N HIS A 900 -20.56 -15.25 15.87
CA HIS A 900 -19.70 -16.35 15.41
C HIS A 900 -18.20 -15.99 15.42
N VAL A 901 -17.85 -14.74 15.10
CA VAL A 901 -16.46 -14.23 15.17
C VAL A 901 -15.97 -14.18 16.62
N GLN A 902 -16.80 -13.70 17.55
CA GLN A 902 -16.48 -13.67 18.97
C GLN A 902 -16.31 -15.08 19.55
N ASP A 903 -17.23 -16.00 19.24
CA ASP A 903 -17.16 -17.39 19.68
C ASP A 903 -15.90 -18.09 19.14
N ASN A 904 -15.54 -17.80 17.88
CA ASN A 904 -14.31 -18.30 17.28
C ASN A 904 -13.07 -17.76 17.99
N ALA A 905 -13.03 -16.47 18.32
CA ALA A 905 -11.93 -15.88 19.08
C ALA A 905 -11.79 -16.53 20.47
N GLU A 906 -12.89 -16.77 21.18
CA GLU A 906 -12.90 -17.49 22.46
C GLU A 906 -12.32 -18.91 22.31
N ARG A 907 -12.80 -19.68 21.32
CA ARG A 907 -12.33 -21.04 21.07
C ARG A 907 -10.84 -21.08 20.71
N ALA A 908 -10.36 -20.11 19.93
CA ALA A 908 -8.94 -19.98 19.61
C ALA A 908 -8.09 -19.76 20.88
N VAL A 909 -8.50 -18.87 21.78
CA VAL A 909 -7.81 -18.68 23.07
C VAL A 909 -7.85 -19.94 23.93
N ARG A 910 -8.99 -20.65 24.00
CA ARG A 910 -9.10 -21.93 24.71
C ARG A 910 -8.13 -23.00 24.19
N ARG A 911 -7.88 -23.03 22.87
CA ARG A 911 -6.86 -23.91 22.27
C ARG A 911 -5.45 -23.58 22.74
N VAL A 912 -5.11 -22.30 22.87
CA VAL A 912 -3.80 -21.87 23.37
C VAL A 912 -3.63 -22.24 24.85
N ILE A 913 -4.69 -22.16 25.66
CA ILE A 913 -4.65 -22.51 27.09
C ILE A 913 -4.22 -23.97 27.31
N ASP A 914 -4.54 -24.89 26.39
CA ASP A 914 -4.15 -26.31 26.50
C ASP A 914 -2.61 -26.50 26.50
N ALA A 915 -1.90 -25.61 25.82
CA ALA A 915 -0.43 -25.62 25.76
C ALA A 915 0.22 -24.96 26.99
N LEU A 916 -0.55 -24.20 27.78
CA LEU A 916 -0.04 -23.54 28.96
C LEU A 916 0.25 -24.54 30.09
N LYS A 917 1.14 -24.12 30.97
CA LYS A 917 1.49 -24.80 32.21
C LYS A 917 1.30 -23.84 33.36
N ASP A 918 1.05 -24.40 34.54
CA ASP A 918 1.11 -23.64 35.77
C ASP A 918 2.50 -23.00 35.91
N GLY A 919 2.52 -21.79 36.43
CA GLY A 919 3.76 -21.04 36.58
C GLY A 919 3.60 -19.85 37.50
N GLU A 920 4.72 -19.38 38.02
CA GLU A 920 4.79 -18.14 38.76
C GLU A 920 6.00 -17.34 38.30
N ALA A 921 5.85 -16.02 38.27
CA ALA A 921 6.91 -15.09 37.92
C ALA A 921 6.84 -13.85 38.79
N VAL A 922 8.01 -13.26 39.02
CA VAL A 922 8.17 -11.99 39.73
C VAL A 922 9.00 -11.06 38.85
N ALA A 923 8.42 -9.95 38.44
CA ALA A 923 9.14 -8.86 37.79
C ALA A 923 9.42 -7.78 38.84
N ARG A 924 10.70 -7.43 39.01
CA ARG A 924 11.13 -6.38 39.93
C ARG A 924 11.41 -5.10 39.13
N LEU A 925 10.73 -4.03 39.49
CA LEU A 925 10.89 -2.71 38.89
C LEU A 925 12.10 -1.98 39.52
N GLU A 926 12.61 -0.97 38.82
CA GLU A 926 13.78 -0.18 39.25
C GLU A 926 13.55 0.54 40.58
N ASP A 927 12.30 0.91 40.86
CA ASP A 927 11.86 1.57 42.09
C ASP A 927 11.63 0.58 43.27
N GLY A 928 12.01 -0.68 43.06
CA GLY A 928 11.91 -1.77 44.03
C GLY A 928 10.53 -2.42 44.14
N ALA A 929 9.50 -1.98 43.42
CA ALA A 929 8.21 -2.67 43.39
C ALA A 929 8.33 -4.04 42.72
N GLU A 930 7.42 -4.94 43.07
CA GLU A 930 7.35 -6.27 42.49
C GLU A 930 5.96 -6.50 41.90
N ILE A 931 5.92 -6.92 40.64
CA ILE A 931 4.74 -7.47 40.00
C ILE A 931 4.85 -8.99 40.09
N ARG A 932 3.92 -9.61 40.81
CA ARG A 932 3.87 -11.07 40.99
C ARG A 932 2.69 -11.60 40.22
N VAL A 933 2.91 -12.64 39.43
CA VAL A 933 1.84 -13.34 38.72
C VAL A 933 1.96 -14.83 38.97
N ARG A 934 0.84 -15.46 39.30
CA ARG A 934 0.68 -16.92 39.32
C ARG A 934 -0.39 -17.29 38.31
N ILE A 935 -0.05 -18.21 37.41
CA ILE A 935 -0.98 -18.77 36.43
C ILE A 935 -1.30 -20.19 36.87
N THR A 936 -2.60 -20.49 37.00
CA THR A 936 -3.11 -21.84 37.26
C THR A 936 -4.02 -22.26 36.11
N VAL A 937 -3.69 -23.36 35.45
CA VAL A 937 -4.35 -23.83 34.24
C VAL A 937 -5.25 -25.02 34.56
N ASN A 938 -6.54 -24.88 34.32
CA ASN A 938 -7.49 -25.99 34.32
C ASN A 938 -7.66 -26.48 32.88
N ARG A 939 -6.99 -27.58 32.55
CA ARG A 939 -7.01 -28.17 31.20
C ARG A 939 -8.36 -28.78 30.83
N ASP A 940 -9.06 -29.37 31.80
CA ASP A 940 -10.37 -29.99 31.53
C ASP A 940 -11.42 -28.94 31.18
N ALA A 941 -11.41 -27.81 31.90
CA ALA A 941 -12.28 -26.67 31.62
C ALA A 941 -11.74 -25.74 30.52
N ARG A 942 -10.49 -25.94 30.09
CA ARG A 942 -9.74 -25.07 29.17
C ARG A 942 -9.79 -23.61 29.61
N THR A 943 -9.50 -23.39 30.89
CA THR A 943 -9.45 -22.06 31.52
C THR A 943 -8.13 -21.85 32.24
N ALA A 944 -7.70 -20.59 32.35
CA ALA A 944 -6.55 -20.21 33.15
C ALA A 944 -6.94 -19.11 34.14
N ARG A 945 -6.48 -19.23 35.39
CA ARG A 945 -6.57 -18.18 36.40
C ARG A 945 -5.24 -17.46 36.47
N VAL A 946 -5.24 -16.17 36.13
CA VAL A 946 -4.09 -15.27 36.29
C VAL A 946 -4.27 -14.51 37.60
N ASP A 947 -3.43 -14.79 38.58
CA ASP A 947 -3.51 -14.27 39.94
C ASP A 947 -2.33 -13.33 40.24
N PHE A 948 -2.63 -12.04 40.38
CA PHE A 948 -1.64 -11.01 40.73
C PHE A 948 -1.46 -10.81 42.24
N THR A 949 -2.06 -11.66 43.08
CA THR A 949 -1.94 -11.58 44.55
C THR A 949 -0.47 -11.63 44.98
N GLY A 950 -0.06 -10.67 45.81
CA GLY A 950 1.32 -10.51 46.26
C GLY A 950 2.13 -9.48 45.46
N THR A 951 1.56 -8.93 44.38
CA THR A 951 2.06 -7.68 43.77
C THR A 951 2.05 -6.55 44.80
N SER A 952 3.03 -5.64 44.72
CA SER A 952 3.14 -4.47 45.58
C SER A 952 1.82 -3.68 45.66
N LEU A 953 1.54 -3.10 46.83
CA LEU A 953 0.40 -2.19 47.02
C LEU A 953 0.55 -0.93 46.17
N GLN A 954 -0.57 -0.21 45.96
CA GLN A 954 -0.57 1.10 45.30
C GLN A 954 0.48 2.03 45.93
N ARG A 955 1.17 2.78 45.08
CA ARG A 955 2.27 3.67 45.50
C ARG A 955 1.84 5.12 45.39
N ARG A 956 2.50 5.98 46.17
CA ARG A 956 2.41 7.46 46.03
C ARG A 956 3.31 7.93 44.89
N SER A 957 3.02 7.47 43.69
CA SER A 957 3.69 7.81 42.43
C SER A 957 2.74 7.57 41.26
N ASN A 958 3.15 7.87 40.04
CA ASN A 958 2.40 7.59 38.81
C ASN A 958 2.52 6.14 38.31
N PHE A 959 3.28 5.29 39.00
CA PHE A 959 3.44 3.86 38.67
C PHE A 959 2.31 3.02 39.27
N ASN A 960 1.07 3.28 38.84
CA ASN A 960 -0.11 2.50 39.21
C ASN A 960 -0.92 2.15 37.95
N ALA A 961 -1.32 0.89 37.79
CA ALA A 961 -2.08 0.44 36.63
C ALA A 961 -3.58 0.28 36.97
N PRO A 962 -4.51 0.82 36.16
CA PRO A 962 -5.94 0.60 36.35
C PRO A 962 -6.32 -0.84 36.00
N SER A 963 -7.49 -1.27 36.49
CA SER A 963 -7.97 -2.64 36.24
C SER A 963 -8.17 -2.97 34.75
N SER A 964 -8.42 -1.96 33.92
CA SER A 964 -8.57 -2.06 32.46
C SER A 964 -7.26 -2.40 31.75
N VAL A 965 -6.10 -2.09 32.36
CA VAL A 965 -4.76 -2.42 31.84
C VAL A 965 -4.29 -3.77 32.38
N ALA A 966 -4.62 -4.08 33.63
CA ALA A 966 -4.15 -5.28 34.32
C ALA A 966 -4.95 -6.56 34.03
N ARG A 967 -6.10 -6.47 33.33
CA ARG A 967 -7.04 -7.59 33.11
C ARG A 967 -7.15 -8.01 31.66
#